data_AF-A0A093Y0Z9-F1
#
_entry.id   AF-A0A093Y0Z9-F1
#
_cell.length_a   1.000
_cell.length_b   1.000
_cell.length_c   1.000
_cell.angle_alpha   90.00
_cell.angle_beta   90.00
_cell.angle_gamma   90.00
#
_symmetry.space_group_name_H-M   'P 1'
#
loop_
_entity.id
_entity.type
_entity.pdbx_description
1 polymer ?
#
loop_
_entity_poly.entity_id
_entity_poly.type
_entity_poly.pdbx_seq_one_letter_code
_entity_poly.pdbx_strand_id
1 'polypeptide(L)'
;MRKLGLISQLGRQAAPPRCHGGVKGPIIIVDNDFQIEFKAPIRRIVIVGAGIVGLDVALVLAERGYGQSITVIAEHHPGDTSMTYTSPWAGCNFSAISGSDANALKWDRLGYSHLTKLASERPDETFVHRTPSTELWDENVPHDKIKAMSEYLEDFRILPQEELPEQVKFAVSFTTLTINAPNHLQYLYHRLKQYGVQFLRQKIPSILSAFASPTTKVVFNCIGNAAKTLPGVEDSKCYPTRGQVILVRAPQVRSNVMRHGKDYETYVIPRPGSGGNVILGGYMQKGVGDGATYSYETESILDRTKRLSSELREMEPEVMAVFAGLRPSREGGARIERDELIVAGDKRVIVHNYGAGGTGFQAGYDHDTDTAAMLKEKRTNSLAFAQTDCHSCTSAGRTCDRRRPQCSTCLGLGVKCGGFVTPLSWDSNRIWLGKPSQKTRYIYDSNRGNESPKPPPKAFRFVDASARRKRRRRVSPVSSPDEEICHSSESPEEISMTSYLAHPSGQLLDDFDPLNFDDCELLDTVIPNTQEFLPDWMPTAFSGQESQDQMILTAQPSMNNIGHGPEDIFSQSLMELLDTVSTHPFDTQQLEPPRLVASPARQPSSETSTELIPNQIGNQHERLFQMYDTELCVLPLTSDVAFNPFRCRRQVLQGSRLLFHAILALCCQHQNHLTGGTWSKEASEHQTKAVELLDSASKRDQVKRIGLHVLEPILIMFTLDCTLSATGPWSGHLMRVRSVLDACGGPLALDNSRVRSQVGMLFWWDATLALISRQGIIIDQSYLDHLMLSQGEDEWSFYDLTGCPGELFGHLVQLAELAKQRELAACMTWLTFDLSPVAKIEQEIQQWQSSLFADAYGPNFDLIVENASESDAEADIEELFHSQQDRYHCAEAWRYALLIYIERVFRWDRKCPRPLILTWLVRKTIDHVRCCRHTSQTQKQLLLPVFLAGSETTDEEIRRFARKYCKWWANRSRYHMFNSVSSLLEDIWEENDSHAWWGSVIDGKTRSTGVAGSGVQFLFG
;
A
#
# COMPACT_ATOMS: atom_id res chain seq x y z
N MET A 1 19.43 -58.69 -10.35
CA MET A 1 20.36 -59.81 -10.08
C MET A 1 21.36 -59.40 -9.00
N ARG A 2 21.94 -60.35 -8.24
CA ARG A 2 23.23 -60.30 -7.47
C ARG A 2 23.58 -59.00 -6.69
N LYS A 3 23.58 -59.05 -5.35
CA LYS A 3 24.77 -59.12 -4.43
C LYS A 3 25.50 -57.78 -4.21
N LEU A 4 26.04 -57.40 -3.04
CA LEU A 4 26.10 -57.89 -1.64
C LEU A 4 26.39 -56.64 -0.75
N GLY A 5 25.84 -56.45 0.47
CA GLY A 5 26.31 -57.02 1.76
C GLY A 5 27.02 -55.93 2.59
N LEU A 6 27.03 -55.86 3.94
CA LEU A 6 26.54 -56.74 5.03
C LEU A 6 26.20 -55.89 6.30
N ILE A 7 25.19 -56.29 7.09
CA ILE A 7 25.17 -56.61 8.56
C ILE A 7 25.99 -55.70 9.53
N SER A 8 25.55 -55.24 10.73
CA SER A 8 24.66 -55.74 11.83
C SER A 8 24.14 -54.57 12.73
N GLN A 9 23.20 -54.66 13.71
CA GLN A 9 22.15 -55.62 14.14
C GLN A 9 21.20 -54.98 15.21
N LEU A 10 19.93 -55.46 15.27
CA LEU A 10 19.03 -55.70 16.44
C LEU A 10 18.82 -54.68 17.60
N GLY A 11 17.54 -54.41 17.94
CA GLY A 11 17.14 -53.54 19.08
C GLY A 11 15.79 -53.72 19.82
N ARG A 12 14.80 -54.53 19.33
CA ARG A 12 13.44 -54.80 19.94
C ARG A 12 12.45 -53.59 19.92
N GLN A 13 11.24 -53.71 19.36
CA GLN A 13 9.97 -54.32 19.86
C GLN A 13 9.36 -53.58 21.08
N ALA A 14 8.05 -53.29 21.18
CA ALA A 14 6.88 -53.59 20.30
C ALA A 14 5.74 -52.54 20.44
N ALA A 15 4.62 -52.76 19.73
CA ALA A 15 3.47 -51.85 19.57
C ALA A 15 2.29 -52.15 20.56
N PRO A 16 1.13 -51.41 20.51
CA PRO A 16 0.25 -51.22 21.68
C PRO A 16 -1.07 -52.03 21.67
N PRO A 17 -1.91 -51.88 22.70
CA PRO A 17 -3.36 -52.10 22.63
C PRO A 17 -4.20 -50.82 22.82
N ARG A 18 -5.39 -50.78 22.20
CA ARG A 18 -6.51 -49.88 22.53
C ARG A 18 -7.53 -50.65 23.40
N CYS A 19 -8.35 -49.95 24.20
CA CYS A 19 -9.85 -49.93 24.07
C CYS A 19 -10.62 -49.55 25.36
N HIS A 20 -11.69 -48.77 25.14
CA HIS A 20 -12.98 -48.66 25.86
C HIS A 20 -13.12 -48.72 27.40
N GLY A 21 -13.92 -47.79 27.96
CA GLY A 21 -15.04 -48.18 28.83
C GLY A 21 -15.38 -47.30 30.05
N GLY A 22 -16.65 -46.89 30.16
CA GLY A 22 -17.37 -46.77 31.45
C GLY A 22 -17.24 -45.46 32.26
N VAL A 23 -18.38 -44.85 32.61
CA VAL A 23 -18.45 -43.62 33.43
C VAL A 23 -19.05 -43.90 34.82
N LYS A 24 -18.41 -43.41 35.90
CA LYS A 24 -19.00 -42.60 37.02
C LYS A 24 -18.31 -42.74 38.40
N GLY A 25 -17.52 -41.73 38.77
CA GLY A 25 -17.23 -41.30 40.16
C GLY A 25 -16.33 -42.20 41.03
N PRO A 26 -15.99 -41.79 42.28
CA PRO A 26 -16.39 -40.55 42.97
C PRO A 26 -15.22 -39.64 43.44
N ILE A 27 -15.58 -38.39 43.75
CA ILE A 27 -15.08 -37.49 44.84
C ILE A 27 -13.57 -37.24 45.03
N ILE A 28 -13.25 -35.94 45.14
CA ILE A 28 -11.95 -35.31 45.40
C ILE A 28 -11.38 -35.65 46.78
N ILE A 29 -10.06 -35.86 46.86
CA ILE A 29 -9.21 -35.35 47.95
C ILE A 29 -8.08 -34.54 47.30
N VAL A 30 -7.72 -33.40 47.89
CA VAL A 30 -6.67 -32.50 47.39
C VAL A 30 -5.45 -32.58 48.32
N ASP A 31 -4.28 -32.84 47.76
CA ASP A 31 -3.00 -32.41 48.36
C ASP A 31 -2.47 -31.22 47.55
N ASN A 32 -2.49 -30.05 48.17
CA ASN A 32 -1.81 -28.86 47.67
C ASN A 32 -0.38 -28.87 48.20
N ASP A 33 0.62 -28.75 47.32
CA ASP A 33 1.72 -27.77 47.42
C ASP A 33 2.91 -28.14 46.51
N PHE A 34 2.72 -28.04 45.20
CA PHE A 34 3.83 -27.97 44.25
C PHE A 34 3.50 -27.08 43.04
N GLN A 35 3.24 -25.78 43.29
CA GLN A 35 3.15 -24.80 42.20
C GLN A 35 4.54 -24.45 41.66
N ILE A 36 4.79 -24.83 40.41
CA ILE A 36 5.82 -24.19 39.59
C ILE A 36 5.22 -22.85 39.13
N GLU A 37 5.63 -21.75 39.77
CA GLU A 37 5.28 -20.40 39.31
C GLU A 37 5.88 -20.16 37.91
N PHE A 38 5.06 -20.25 36.87
CA PHE A 38 5.33 -19.54 35.61
C PHE A 38 5.19 -18.03 35.86
N LYS A 39 6.25 -17.42 36.39
CA LYS A 39 6.34 -15.96 36.51
C LYS A 39 6.27 -15.33 35.13
N ALA A 40 5.13 -14.69 34.84
CA ALA A 40 4.97 -13.87 33.65
C ALA A 40 6.11 -12.84 33.56
N PRO A 41 6.72 -12.61 32.37
CA PRO A 41 7.87 -11.74 32.24
C PRO A 41 7.55 -10.32 32.68
N ILE A 42 8.44 -9.72 33.48
CA ILE A 42 8.18 -8.44 34.15
C ILE A 42 8.34 -7.29 33.14
N ARG A 43 7.28 -7.04 32.34
CA ARG A 43 7.19 -5.92 31.39
C ARG A 43 7.28 -4.60 32.16
N ARG A 44 8.49 -4.01 32.27
CA ARG A 44 8.71 -2.72 32.96
C ARG A 44 8.83 -1.57 31.96
N ILE A 45 9.42 -1.85 30.80
CA ILE A 45 9.63 -0.92 29.71
C ILE A 45 8.88 -1.45 28.49
N VAL A 46 8.08 -0.59 27.87
CA VAL A 46 7.46 -0.84 26.56
C VAL A 46 8.04 0.16 25.56
N ILE A 47 8.29 -0.27 24.33
CA ILE A 47 8.66 0.59 23.20
C ILE A 47 7.59 0.40 22.13
N VAL A 48 7.03 1.48 21.62
CA VAL A 48 5.97 1.44 20.59
C VAL A 48 6.52 1.84 19.25
N GLY A 49 6.48 0.92 18.28
CA GLY A 49 7.14 1.03 16.98
C GLY A 49 8.48 0.27 16.94
N ALA A 50 8.73 -0.45 15.84
CA ALA A 50 9.93 -1.26 15.64
C ALA A 50 10.75 -0.85 14.38
N GLY A 51 10.59 0.39 13.92
CA GLY A 51 11.52 1.01 12.97
C GLY A 51 12.83 1.42 13.64
N ILE A 52 13.78 1.96 12.88
CA ILE A 52 15.16 2.20 13.34
C ILE A 52 15.25 2.84 14.74
N VAL A 53 14.54 3.95 14.98
CA VAL A 53 14.48 4.64 16.29
C VAL A 53 13.91 3.74 17.42
N GLY A 54 12.93 2.88 17.13
CA GLY A 54 12.42 1.94 18.13
C GLY A 54 13.42 0.83 18.48
N LEU A 55 14.22 0.40 17.49
CA LEU A 55 15.24 -0.63 17.66
C LEU A 55 16.51 -0.09 18.32
N ASP A 56 16.93 1.13 18.00
CA ASP A 56 18.09 1.78 18.59
C ASP A 56 17.81 2.20 20.05
N VAL A 57 16.60 2.71 20.38
CA VAL A 57 16.14 2.82 21.79
C VAL A 57 16.22 1.46 22.50
N ALA A 58 15.74 0.39 21.86
CA ALA A 58 15.80 -0.95 22.43
C ALA A 58 17.26 -1.41 22.63
N LEU A 59 18.17 -1.09 21.72
CA LEU A 59 19.58 -1.50 21.75
C LEU A 59 20.33 -0.77 22.86
N VAL A 60 20.25 0.56 22.88
CA VAL A 60 20.88 1.41 23.91
C VAL A 60 20.39 1.03 25.31
N LEU A 61 19.13 0.58 25.46
CA LEU A 61 18.60 0.07 26.74
C LEU A 61 19.05 -1.37 27.02
N ALA A 62 19.10 -2.24 26.02
CA ALA A 62 19.55 -3.61 26.14
C ALA A 62 21.03 -3.69 26.56
N GLU A 63 21.91 -2.88 25.96
CA GLU A 63 23.33 -2.76 26.33
C GLU A 63 23.52 -2.19 27.74
N ARG A 64 22.61 -1.35 28.21
CA ARG A 64 22.54 -0.88 29.61
C ARG A 64 21.97 -1.93 30.58
N GLY A 65 21.73 -3.16 30.13
CA GLY A 65 21.30 -4.30 30.92
C GLY A 65 19.78 -4.48 31.06
N TYR A 66 18.96 -3.71 30.33
CA TYR A 66 17.50 -3.75 30.49
C TYR A 66 16.78 -4.77 29.58
N GLY A 67 17.48 -5.46 28.67
CA GLY A 67 16.88 -6.26 27.58
C GLY A 67 15.69 -7.14 27.97
N GLN A 68 15.85 -8.00 28.99
CA GLN A 68 14.80 -8.89 29.52
C GLN A 68 13.58 -8.16 30.15
N SER A 69 13.65 -6.85 30.36
CA SER A 69 12.55 -6.01 30.89
C SER A 69 11.85 -5.17 29.82
N ILE A 70 12.28 -5.27 28.55
CA ILE A 70 11.76 -4.52 27.41
C ILE A 70 10.76 -5.39 26.62
N THR A 71 9.64 -4.79 26.22
CA THR A 71 8.76 -5.32 25.18
C THR A 71 8.56 -4.27 24.09
N VAL A 72 9.01 -4.57 22.88
CA VAL A 72 8.68 -3.79 21.67
C VAL A 72 7.29 -4.23 21.21
N ILE A 73 6.38 -3.26 21.00
CA ILE A 73 5.03 -3.47 20.49
C ILE A 73 4.90 -2.67 19.19
N ALA A 74 4.61 -3.32 18.08
CA ALA A 74 4.47 -2.65 16.79
C ALA A 74 3.53 -3.39 15.85
N GLU A 75 2.91 -2.66 14.93
CA GLU A 75 2.15 -3.24 13.82
C GLU A 75 3.09 -3.96 12.84
N HIS A 76 4.22 -3.32 12.52
CA HIS A 76 5.26 -3.81 11.62
C HIS A 76 6.58 -4.08 12.35
N HIS A 77 7.29 -5.13 11.94
CA HIS A 77 8.58 -5.59 12.44
C HIS A 77 9.65 -5.58 11.32
N PRO A 78 10.94 -5.66 11.67
CA PRO A 78 12.00 -5.93 10.69
C PRO A 78 11.77 -7.24 9.92
N GLY A 79 11.76 -7.13 8.59
CA GLY A 79 11.29 -8.16 7.65
C GLY A 79 10.11 -7.66 6.83
N ASP A 80 9.19 -6.90 7.44
CA ASP A 80 7.98 -6.41 6.76
C ASP A 80 8.25 -5.21 5.85
N THR A 81 7.39 -5.04 4.84
CA THR A 81 7.29 -3.85 3.98
C THR A 81 5.89 -3.24 4.09
N SER A 82 5.79 -1.92 4.29
CA SER A 82 4.51 -1.21 4.37
C SER A 82 4.70 0.30 4.17
N MET A 83 3.78 0.96 3.47
CA MET A 83 3.75 2.43 3.33
C MET A 83 3.80 3.15 4.68
N THR A 84 3.18 2.58 5.72
CA THR A 84 3.14 3.16 7.07
C THR A 84 4.41 2.87 7.89
N TYR A 85 5.31 2.02 7.38
CA TYR A 85 6.56 1.60 8.00
C TYR A 85 7.75 2.15 7.21
N THR A 86 8.25 3.33 7.57
CA THR A 86 9.22 4.06 6.75
C THR A 86 10.59 3.37 6.61
N SER A 87 11.06 2.68 7.66
CA SER A 87 12.49 2.34 7.77
C SER A 87 13.07 1.44 6.66
N PRO A 88 12.38 0.41 6.12
CA PRO A 88 12.91 -0.41 5.02
C PRO A 88 13.14 0.36 3.71
N TRP A 89 12.40 1.45 3.49
CA TRP A 89 12.45 2.27 2.27
C TRP A 89 13.61 3.29 2.24
N ALA A 90 14.36 3.41 3.34
CA ALA A 90 15.52 4.31 3.39
C ALA A 90 16.65 3.77 2.49
N GLY A 91 17.46 4.67 1.90
CA GLY A 91 18.54 4.30 0.99
C GLY A 91 19.51 3.24 1.56
N CYS A 92 20.29 3.56 2.59
CA CYS A 92 20.51 4.89 3.19
C CYS A 92 21.98 5.14 3.47
N ASN A 93 22.30 6.39 3.78
CA ASN A 93 23.64 6.87 4.08
C ASN A 93 23.64 7.76 5.33
N PHE A 94 24.84 8.11 5.79
CA PHE A 94 25.05 9.37 6.49
C PHE A 94 25.19 10.50 5.45
N SER A 95 24.56 11.65 5.67
CA SER A 95 24.64 12.78 4.74
C SER A 95 24.73 14.12 5.48
N ALA A 96 25.45 15.09 4.90
CA ALA A 96 25.75 16.38 5.54
C ALA A 96 24.56 17.37 5.48
N ILE A 97 23.34 16.86 5.34
CA ILE A 97 22.09 17.63 5.16
C ILE A 97 21.55 18.31 6.42
N SER A 98 21.91 17.85 7.61
CA SER A 98 21.29 18.27 8.89
C SER A 98 21.28 19.78 9.15
N GLY A 99 20.31 20.21 9.98
CA GLY A 99 20.13 21.60 10.36
C GLY A 99 21.34 22.19 11.11
N SER A 100 21.43 23.52 11.13
CA SER A 100 22.47 24.26 11.87
C SER A 100 22.18 24.38 13.37
N ASP A 101 21.15 23.73 13.90
CA ASP A 101 20.85 23.75 15.33
C ASP A 101 21.79 22.83 16.13
N ALA A 102 22.02 23.20 17.39
CA ALA A 102 23.00 22.54 18.24
C ALA A 102 22.64 21.09 18.63
N ASN A 103 21.38 20.67 18.48
CA ASN A 103 20.98 19.29 18.75
C ASN A 103 21.21 18.42 17.51
N ALA A 104 20.79 18.87 16.32
CA ALA A 104 21.07 18.16 15.06
C ALA A 104 22.58 17.90 14.87
N LEU A 105 23.42 18.93 15.06
CA LEU A 105 24.88 18.81 14.96
C LEU A 105 25.51 17.93 16.06
N LYS A 106 24.86 17.79 17.23
CA LYS A 106 25.26 16.82 18.29
C LYS A 106 24.93 15.39 17.85
N TRP A 107 23.67 15.16 17.46
CA TRP A 107 23.17 13.84 17.13
C TRP A 107 23.89 13.26 15.91
N ASP A 108 24.12 14.07 14.87
CA ASP A 108 24.90 13.69 13.69
C ASP A 108 26.32 13.22 14.05
N ARG A 109 27.06 13.96 14.89
CA ARG A 109 28.43 13.60 15.28
C ARG A 109 28.48 12.24 15.99
N LEU A 110 27.50 11.96 16.84
CA LEU A 110 27.45 10.74 17.66
C LEU A 110 26.86 9.55 16.90
N GLY A 111 25.91 9.78 16.00
CA GLY A 111 25.42 8.79 15.04
C GLY A 111 26.47 8.40 14.00
N TYR A 112 27.21 9.37 13.45
CA TYR A 112 28.39 9.11 12.61
C TYR A 112 29.40 8.23 13.37
N SER A 113 29.78 8.62 14.60
CA SER A 113 30.70 7.82 15.42
C SER A 113 30.20 6.40 15.70
N HIS A 114 28.89 6.19 15.87
CA HIS A 114 28.30 4.86 16.02
C HIS A 114 28.37 4.03 14.72
N LEU A 115 27.93 4.59 13.59
CA LEU A 115 27.95 3.91 12.30
C LEU A 115 29.39 3.59 11.85
N THR A 116 30.32 4.51 12.06
CA THR A 116 31.77 4.31 11.87
C THR A 116 32.30 3.17 12.73
N LYS A 117 31.83 3.01 13.96
CA LYS A 117 32.18 1.86 14.81
C LYS A 117 31.64 0.54 14.22
N LEU A 118 30.38 0.49 13.81
CA LEU A 118 29.78 -0.71 13.20
C LEU A 118 30.54 -1.13 11.92
N ALA A 119 30.83 -0.17 11.04
CA ALA A 119 31.61 -0.38 9.82
C ALA A 119 33.09 -0.73 10.06
N SER A 120 33.62 -0.50 11.26
CA SER A 120 34.98 -0.88 11.65
C SER A 120 35.05 -2.26 12.31
N GLU A 121 34.06 -2.61 13.14
CA GLU A 121 34.08 -3.85 13.91
C GLU A 121 33.42 -5.02 13.18
N ARG A 122 32.31 -4.78 12.46
CA ARG A 122 31.43 -5.82 11.90
C ARG A 122 30.65 -5.37 10.65
N PRO A 123 31.31 -4.90 9.58
CA PRO A 123 30.60 -4.40 8.39
C PRO A 123 29.63 -5.42 7.80
N ASP A 124 30.02 -6.69 7.66
CA ASP A 124 29.20 -7.74 7.05
C ASP A 124 28.02 -8.23 7.92
N GLU A 125 28.15 -8.24 9.27
CA GLU A 125 27.03 -8.57 10.16
C GLU A 125 26.00 -7.42 10.23
N THR A 126 26.51 -6.17 10.27
CA THR A 126 25.69 -4.97 10.50
C THR A 126 25.14 -4.37 9.21
N PHE A 127 25.71 -4.75 8.06
CA PHE A 127 25.47 -4.14 6.76
C PHE A 127 25.68 -2.61 6.74
N VAL A 128 26.68 -2.13 7.50
CA VAL A 128 27.14 -0.73 7.50
C VAL A 128 28.56 -0.69 6.95
N HIS A 129 28.81 0.06 5.87
CA HIS A 129 30.11 0.13 5.20
C HIS A 129 30.57 1.58 5.05
N ARG A 130 31.89 1.81 5.14
CA ARG A 130 32.50 3.05 4.66
C ARG A 130 32.35 3.15 3.14
N THR A 131 32.15 4.36 2.62
CA THR A 131 31.92 4.62 1.20
C THR A 131 32.43 6.03 0.86
N PRO A 132 33.18 6.23 -0.23
CA PRO A 132 33.53 7.57 -0.71
C PRO A 132 32.26 8.37 -1.03
N SER A 133 32.17 9.60 -0.53
CA SER A 133 31.02 10.49 -0.75
C SER A 133 31.43 11.74 -1.51
N THR A 134 30.54 12.24 -2.37
CA THR A 134 30.55 13.61 -2.88
C THR A 134 29.17 14.21 -2.73
N GLU A 135 29.07 15.36 -2.07
CA GLU A 135 27.82 16.09 -1.88
C GLU A 135 27.94 17.50 -2.48
N LEU A 136 26.94 17.89 -3.27
CA LEU A 136 26.89 19.11 -4.08
C LEU A 136 25.69 19.96 -3.65
N TRP A 137 25.83 21.29 -3.59
CA TRP A 137 24.73 22.22 -3.33
C TRP A 137 24.66 23.31 -4.41
N ASP A 138 23.46 23.59 -4.90
CA ASP A 138 23.18 24.71 -5.82
C ASP A 138 23.13 26.07 -5.08
N GLU A 139 23.23 26.05 -3.75
CA GLU A 139 23.23 27.22 -2.85
C GLU A 139 24.41 27.20 -1.87
N ASN A 140 24.73 28.35 -1.28
CA ASN A 140 25.85 28.49 -0.36
C ASN A 140 25.52 27.90 1.03
N VAL A 141 26.33 26.94 1.49
CA VAL A 141 26.17 26.35 2.83
C VAL A 141 26.78 27.26 3.91
N PRO A 142 26.12 27.50 5.06
CA PRO A 142 26.66 28.34 6.13
C PRO A 142 28.02 27.86 6.67
N HIS A 143 28.98 28.77 6.80
CA HIS A 143 30.35 28.47 7.22
C HIS A 143 30.43 27.69 8.55
N ASP A 144 29.61 28.03 9.54
CA ASP A 144 29.62 27.33 10.83
C ASP A 144 29.12 25.88 10.74
N LYS A 145 28.22 25.58 9.78
CA LYS A 145 27.82 24.21 9.46
C LYS A 145 28.96 23.47 8.78
N ILE A 146 29.62 24.07 7.77
CA ILE A 146 30.80 23.50 7.10
C ILE A 146 31.88 23.13 8.13
N LYS A 147 32.19 24.07 9.02
CA LYS A 147 33.14 23.86 10.13
C LYS A 147 32.70 22.71 11.03
N ALA A 148 31.47 22.72 11.54
CA ALA A 148 30.98 21.70 12.47
C ALA A 148 31.09 20.27 11.90
N MET A 149 30.81 20.10 10.60
CA MET A 149 30.89 18.83 9.89
C MET A 149 32.34 18.37 9.67
N SER A 150 33.25 19.31 9.35
CA SER A 150 34.69 19.04 9.19
C SER A 150 35.39 18.53 10.46
N GLU A 151 34.77 18.69 11.64
CA GLU A 151 35.33 18.24 12.92
C GLU A 151 35.03 16.77 13.25
N TYR A 152 34.29 16.03 12.41
CA TYR A 152 33.98 14.61 12.65
C TYR A 152 33.87 13.71 11.41
N LEU A 153 33.66 14.24 10.21
CA LEU A 153 33.65 13.45 8.99
C LEU A 153 35.08 13.01 8.62
N GLU A 154 35.29 11.71 8.41
CA GLU A 154 36.56 11.16 7.91
C GLU A 154 36.84 11.67 6.48
N ASP A 155 38.12 11.98 6.19
CA ASP A 155 38.61 12.43 4.87
C ASP A 155 37.96 13.71 4.29
N PHE A 156 37.38 14.57 5.14
CA PHE A 156 36.64 15.76 4.70
C PHE A 156 37.49 16.78 3.91
N ARG A 157 37.10 17.02 2.66
CA ARG A 157 37.64 18.01 1.72
C ARG A 157 36.52 18.88 1.16
N ILE A 158 36.68 20.21 1.19
CA ILE A 158 35.88 21.12 0.34
C ILE A 158 36.47 21.06 -1.07
N LEU A 159 35.62 20.87 -2.08
CA LEU A 159 36.08 20.87 -3.48
C LEU A 159 36.26 22.32 -3.97
N PRO A 160 37.33 22.63 -4.71
CA PRO A 160 37.59 23.97 -5.24
C PRO A 160 36.61 24.31 -6.37
N GLN A 161 36.38 25.60 -6.63
CA GLN A 161 35.36 26.08 -7.55
C GLN A 161 35.55 25.57 -8.98
N GLU A 162 36.80 25.32 -9.37
CA GLU A 162 37.23 24.82 -10.67
C GLU A 162 36.97 23.31 -10.87
N GLU A 163 36.67 22.56 -9.80
CA GLU A 163 36.25 21.15 -9.84
C GLU A 163 34.71 21.00 -9.87
N LEU A 164 33.94 22.09 -9.79
CA LEU A 164 32.47 22.03 -9.62
C LEU A 164 31.71 21.95 -10.96
N PRO A 165 30.65 21.13 -11.06
CA PRO A 165 29.71 21.17 -12.17
C PRO A 165 28.95 22.49 -12.25
N GLU A 166 28.40 22.80 -13.44
CA GLU A 166 27.56 23.98 -13.63
C GLU A 166 26.37 24.04 -12.65
N GLN A 167 26.05 25.27 -12.25
CA GLN A 167 25.02 25.63 -11.27
C GLN A 167 25.30 25.18 -9.81
N VAL A 168 26.36 24.41 -9.54
CA VAL A 168 26.81 24.07 -8.18
C VAL A 168 27.63 25.22 -7.59
N LYS A 169 27.29 25.65 -6.37
CA LYS A 169 27.98 26.74 -5.64
C LYS A 169 28.87 26.27 -4.51
N PHE A 170 28.62 25.08 -3.97
CA PHE A 170 29.43 24.50 -2.90
C PHE A 170 29.43 22.97 -3.01
N ALA A 171 30.55 22.33 -2.65
CA ALA A 171 30.63 20.88 -2.60
C ALA A 171 31.68 20.37 -1.62
N VAL A 172 31.46 19.17 -1.10
CA VAL A 172 32.42 18.45 -0.26
C VAL A 172 32.58 17.02 -0.74
N SER A 173 33.75 16.44 -0.45
CA SER A 173 33.97 15.00 -0.47
C SER A 173 34.47 14.53 0.90
N PHE A 174 34.04 13.34 1.32
CA PHE A 174 34.37 12.74 2.61
C PHE A 174 34.08 11.23 2.59
N THR A 175 34.59 10.48 3.55
CA THR A 175 34.20 9.08 3.77
C THR A 175 32.88 9.04 4.53
N THR A 176 31.78 8.66 3.84
CA THR A 176 30.47 8.43 4.47
C THR A 176 30.28 6.97 4.89
N LEU A 177 29.17 6.69 5.58
CA LEU A 177 28.70 5.35 5.88
C LEU A 177 27.43 5.08 5.07
N THR A 178 27.41 4.00 4.29
CA THR A 178 26.19 3.46 3.65
C THR A 178 25.65 2.28 4.44
N ILE A 179 24.33 2.09 4.42
CA ILE A 179 23.60 1.11 5.22
C ILE A 179 22.58 0.38 4.34
N ASN A 180 22.56 -0.95 4.41
CA ASN A 180 21.48 -1.75 3.84
C ASN A 180 20.30 -1.79 4.82
N ALA A 181 19.42 -0.79 4.74
CA ALA A 181 18.34 -0.57 5.71
C ALA A 181 17.53 -1.85 6.07
N PRO A 182 16.99 -2.65 5.12
CA PRO A 182 16.28 -3.89 5.46
C PRO A 182 17.12 -4.88 6.28
N ASN A 183 18.35 -5.17 5.84
CA ASN A 183 19.22 -6.15 6.51
C ASN A 183 19.73 -5.64 7.86
N HIS A 184 20.01 -4.33 7.98
CA HIS A 184 20.40 -3.70 9.23
C HIS A 184 19.29 -3.77 10.29
N LEU A 185 18.02 -3.53 9.89
CA LEU A 185 16.87 -3.70 10.79
C LEU A 185 16.72 -5.16 11.25
N GLN A 186 16.97 -6.13 10.37
CA GLN A 186 16.99 -7.56 10.76
C GLN A 186 18.16 -7.90 11.70
N TYR A 187 19.36 -7.36 11.46
CA TYR A 187 20.50 -7.50 12.38
C TYR A 187 20.14 -6.99 13.78
N LEU A 188 19.56 -5.79 13.88
CA LEU A 188 19.08 -5.21 15.14
C LEU A 188 18.04 -6.10 15.81
N TYR A 189 17.02 -6.57 15.08
CA TYR A 189 15.99 -7.49 15.60
C TYR A 189 16.57 -8.77 16.23
N HIS A 190 17.49 -9.43 15.52
CA HIS A 190 18.17 -10.62 16.02
C HIS A 190 19.06 -10.30 17.24
N ARG A 191 19.80 -9.19 17.19
CA ARG A 191 20.66 -8.72 18.29
C ARG A 191 19.86 -8.40 19.55
N LEU A 192 18.68 -7.80 19.41
CA LEU A 192 17.78 -7.47 20.51
C LEU A 192 17.18 -8.73 21.14
N LYS A 193 16.80 -9.73 20.34
CA LYS A 193 16.40 -11.05 20.85
C LYS A 193 17.50 -11.74 21.65
N GLN A 194 18.78 -11.62 21.25
CA GLN A 194 19.92 -12.13 22.04
C GLN A 194 20.05 -11.47 23.42
N TYR A 195 19.68 -10.20 23.56
CA TYR A 195 19.59 -9.51 24.86
C TYR A 195 18.29 -9.83 25.65
N GLY A 196 17.42 -10.68 25.12
CA GLY A 196 16.16 -11.09 25.75
C GLY A 196 14.98 -10.14 25.53
N VAL A 197 15.10 -9.15 24.62
CA VAL A 197 14.02 -8.22 24.29
C VAL A 197 12.85 -8.99 23.66
N GLN A 198 11.65 -8.76 24.17
CA GLN A 198 10.43 -9.35 23.66
C GLN A 198 9.84 -8.48 22.54
N PHE A 199 9.32 -9.10 21.49
CA PHE A 199 8.63 -8.42 20.39
C PHE A 199 7.18 -8.93 20.30
N LEU A 200 6.23 -8.01 20.16
CA LEU A 200 4.81 -8.29 20.09
C LEU A 200 4.22 -7.58 18.87
N ARG A 201 3.86 -8.36 17.84
CA ARG A 201 3.14 -7.84 16.67
C ARG A 201 1.72 -7.47 17.10
N GLN A 202 1.44 -6.17 17.23
CA GLN A 202 0.14 -5.63 17.62
C GLN A 202 0.01 -4.15 17.24
N LYS A 203 -1.06 -3.83 16.50
CA LYS A 203 -1.55 -2.45 16.34
C LYS A 203 -2.26 -2.00 17.61
N ILE A 204 -1.92 -0.83 18.15
CA ILE A 204 -2.55 -0.29 19.37
C ILE A 204 -3.57 0.80 19.03
N PRO A 205 -4.76 0.85 19.67
CA PRO A 205 -5.79 1.84 19.37
C PRO A 205 -5.53 3.22 20.01
N SER A 206 -4.61 3.31 20.97
CA SER A 206 -4.16 4.55 21.60
C SER A 206 -2.78 4.37 22.19
N ILE A 207 -2.01 5.44 22.42
CA ILE A 207 -0.71 5.32 23.10
C ILE A 207 -0.85 4.86 24.56
N LEU A 208 -2.00 5.12 25.20
CA LEU A 208 -2.30 4.67 26.56
C LEU A 208 -2.38 3.13 26.67
N SER A 209 -2.73 2.44 25.58
CA SER A 209 -2.78 0.97 25.53
C SER A 209 -1.42 0.31 25.78
N ALA A 210 -0.30 1.02 25.57
CA ALA A 210 1.04 0.54 25.91
C ALA A 210 1.23 0.36 27.45
N PHE A 211 0.41 1.00 28.27
CA PHE A 211 0.36 0.84 29.73
C PHE A 211 -0.67 -0.20 30.22
N ALA A 212 -1.27 -1.00 29.33
CA ALA A 212 -2.29 -2.00 29.69
C ALA A 212 -1.79 -3.05 30.72
N SER A 213 -0.48 -3.27 30.82
CA SER A 213 0.09 -4.06 31.92
C SER A 213 0.42 -3.17 33.12
N PRO A 214 -0.07 -3.48 34.35
CA PRO A 214 0.21 -2.66 35.53
C PRO A 214 1.69 -2.65 35.93
N THR A 215 2.50 -3.58 35.42
CA THR A 215 3.96 -3.58 35.61
C THR A 215 4.68 -2.57 34.71
N THR A 216 4.10 -2.14 33.58
CA THR A 216 4.71 -1.14 32.69
C THR A 216 4.83 0.19 33.43
N LYS A 217 6.06 0.71 33.58
CA LYS A 217 6.35 1.99 34.23
C LYS A 217 6.81 3.07 33.26
N VAL A 218 7.43 2.67 32.15
CA VAL A 218 7.89 3.57 31.09
C VAL A 218 7.42 3.07 29.72
N VAL A 219 6.92 3.99 28.89
CA VAL A 219 6.66 3.79 27.47
C VAL A 219 7.58 4.70 26.65
N PHE A 220 8.26 4.15 25.66
CA PHE A 220 8.91 4.91 24.59
C PHE A 220 7.99 4.95 23.37
N ASN A 221 7.80 6.13 22.80
CA ASN A 221 6.86 6.40 21.72
C ASN A 221 7.63 6.75 20.44
N CYS A 222 7.85 5.72 19.61
CA CYS A 222 8.72 5.72 18.43
C CYS A 222 7.91 5.50 17.13
N ILE A 223 6.67 5.99 17.08
CA ILE A 223 5.64 5.60 16.10
C ILE A 223 5.69 6.32 14.74
N GLY A 224 6.70 7.16 14.49
CA GLY A 224 6.87 7.85 13.20
C GLY A 224 5.64 8.67 12.77
N ASN A 225 5.14 8.43 11.55
CA ASN A 225 4.00 9.16 10.97
C ASN A 225 2.71 9.06 11.80
N ALA A 226 2.51 7.94 12.52
CA ALA A 226 1.31 7.74 13.33
C ALA A 226 1.20 8.73 14.51
N ALA A 227 2.26 9.48 14.85
CA ALA A 227 2.20 10.53 15.86
C ALA A 227 1.22 11.65 15.52
N LYS A 228 0.87 11.85 14.23
CA LYS A 228 -0.16 12.80 13.79
C LYS A 228 -1.58 12.40 14.20
N THR A 229 -1.87 11.09 14.31
CA THR A 229 -3.25 10.56 14.36
C THR A 229 -3.52 9.53 15.44
N LEU A 230 -2.50 8.97 16.11
CA LEU A 230 -2.70 8.00 17.18
C LEU A 230 -3.27 8.69 18.43
N PRO A 231 -4.44 8.25 18.96
CA PRO A 231 -5.07 8.86 20.13
C PRO A 231 -4.15 8.92 21.36
N GLY A 232 -4.09 10.10 21.97
CA GLY A 232 -3.18 10.46 23.05
C GLY A 232 -1.79 10.91 22.60
N VAL A 233 -1.56 11.12 21.30
CA VAL A 233 -0.33 11.74 20.76
C VAL A 233 -0.70 12.96 19.90
N GLU A 234 -1.46 12.75 18.82
CA GLU A 234 -2.15 13.78 18.00
C GLU A 234 -1.31 15.04 17.72
N ASP A 235 -0.02 14.87 17.41
CA ASP A 235 0.93 15.96 17.19
C ASP A 235 0.72 16.57 15.81
N SER A 236 -0.05 17.66 15.76
CA SER A 236 -0.41 18.38 14.53
C SER A 236 0.80 18.92 13.74
N LYS A 237 1.99 18.98 14.35
CA LYS A 237 3.24 19.35 13.66
C LYS A 237 3.82 18.21 12.82
N CYS A 238 3.35 16.98 12.98
CA CYS A 238 3.79 15.85 12.16
C CYS A 238 3.11 15.83 10.79
N TYR A 239 3.90 15.56 9.76
CA TYR A 239 3.44 15.40 8.39
C TYR A 239 4.32 14.37 7.67
N PRO A 240 3.75 13.57 6.75
CA PRO A 240 4.56 12.75 5.85
C PRO A 240 5.29 13.66 4.84
N THR A 241 6.52 13.30 4.50
CA THR A 241 7.19 13.78 3.29
C THR A 241 7.40 12.59 2.36
N ARG A 242 6.54 12.42 1.35
CA ARG A 242 6.68 11.37 0.33
C ARG A 242 8.00 11.55 -0.42
N GLY A 243 8.68 10.44 -0.68
CA GLY A 243 9.79 10.39 -1.63
C GLY A 243 9.85 9.08 -2.37
N GLN A 244 9.71 9.16 -3.69
CA GLN A 244 9.99 8.06 -4.58
C GLN A 244 11.50 7.84 -4.73
N VAL A 245 11.87 6.56 -4.80
CA VAL A 245 13.21 6.07 -5.13
C VAL A 245 13.10 4.85 -6.04
N ILE A 246 14.21 4.49 -6.68
CA ILE A 246 14.36 3.32 -7.54
C ILE A 246 15.46 2.45 -6.95
N LEU A 247 15.19 1.16 -6.79
CA LEU A 247 16.21 0.15 -6.55
C LEU A 247 16.66 -0.38 -7.91
N VAL A 248 17.96 -0.22 -8.21
CA VAL A 248 18.58 -0.76 -9.42
C VAL A 248 19.73 -1.70 -9.06
N ARG A 249 20.09 -2.57 -10.00
CA ARG A 249 21.36 -3.30 -9.97
C ARG A 249 22.38 -2.57 -10.84
N ALA A 250 23.46 -2.12 -10.23
CA ALA A 250 24.57 -1.42 -10.87
C ALA A 250 25.89 -1.69 -10.11
N PRO A 251 26.48 -2.91 -10.24
CA PRO A 251 27.60 -3.35 -9.39
C PRO A 251 28.92 -2.59 -9.58
N GLN A 252 28.99 -1.72 -10.57
CA GLN A 252 30.11 -0.80 -10.78
C GLN A 252 30.07 0.44 -9.88
N VAL A 253 28.88 0.84 -9.41
CA VAL A 253 28.71 2.01 -8.54
C VAL A 253 29.25 1.71 -7.14
N ARG A 254 30.23 2.51 -6.71
CA ARG A 254 30.96 2.37 -5.45
C ARG A 254 31.05 3.67 -4.66
N SER A 255 30.72 4.80 -5.29
CA SER A 255 30.60 6.12 -4.68
C SER A 255 29.17 6.41 -4.24
N ASN A 256 29.04 7.13 -3.13
CA ASN A 256 27.81 7.81 -2.73
C ASN A 256 27.84 9.23 -3.33
N VAL A 257 26.80 9.64 -4.04
CA VAL A 257 26.73 10.99 -4.65
C VAL A 257 25.39 11.65 -4.34
N MET A 258 25.42 12.89 -3.83
CA MET A 258 24.25 13.70 -3.53
C MET A 258 24.32 15.05 -4.26
N ARG A 259 23.19 15.56 -4.75
CA ARG A 259 23.00 16.95 -5.19
C ARG A 259 21.73 17.54 -4.59
N HIS A 260 21.93 18.53 -3.75
CA HIS A 260 20.93 19.30 -3.04
C HIS A 260 20.62 20.56 -3.85
N GLY A 261 19.54 20.51 -4.61
CA GLY A 261 18.97 21.67 -5.27
C GLY A 261 18.07 22.46 -4.34
N LYS A 262 17.71 23.68 -4.75
CA LYS A 262 16.80 24.54 -4.00
C LYS A 262 15.43 23.89 -3.77
N ASP A 263 14.88 23.29 -4.82
CA ASP A 263 13.52 22.73 -4.86
C ASP A 263 13.51 21.22 -5.22
N TYR A 264 14.68 20.57 -5.31
CA TYR A 264 14.83 19.16 -5.71
C TYR A 264 16.01 18.45 -5.02
N GLU A 265 15.92 17.13 -4.90
CA GLU A 265 16.98 16.27 -4.34
C GLU A 265 17.38 15.19 -5.34
N THR A 266 18.67 15.01 -5.59
CA THR A 266 19.19 13.93 -6.45
C THR A 266 20.25 13.13 -5.70
N TYR A 267 20.16 11.80 -5.70
CA TYR A 267 21.14 10.96 -5.02
C TYR A 267 21.31 9.57 -5.62
N VAL A 268 22.52 9.04 -5.46
CA VAL A 268 22.97 7.69 -5.85
C VAL A 268 23.65 7.09 -4.63
N ILE A 269 23.03 6.07 -4.02
CA ILE A 269 23.47 5.46 -2.76
C ILE A 269 23.68 3.96 -2.97
N PRO A 270 24.94 3.47 -3.05
CA PRO A 270 25.21 2.04 -3.16
C PRO A 270 24.81 1.32 -1.87
N ARG A 271 24.18 0.15 -1.98
CA ARG A 271 23.63 -0.60 -0.84
C ARG A 271 24.57 -1.76 -0.47
N PRO A 272 25.23 -1.76 0.72
CA PRO A 272 26.20 -2.80 1.07
C PRO A 272 25.59 -4.20 1.22
N GLY A 273 26.41 -5.24 1.01
CA GLY A 273 26.01 -6.65 1.15
C GLY A 273 24.86 -7.10 0.23
N SER A 274 24.55 -6.36 -0.85
CA SER A 274 23.36 -6.57 -1.69
C SER A 274 23.61 -7.30 -3.02
N GLY A 275 24.86 -7.61 -3.36
CA GLY A 275 25.22 -8.14 -4.69
C GLY A 275 25.35 -7.09 -5.79
N GLY A 276 25.40 -5.79 -5.43
CA GLY A 276 25.61 -4.67 -6.36
C GLY A 276 24.38 -3.81 -6.62
N ASN A 277 23.46 -3.74 -5.65
CA ASN A 277 22.25 -2.92 -5.77
C ASN A 277 22.50 -1.49 -5.27
N VAL A 278 21.79 -0.54 -5.86
CA VAL A 278 21.94 0.90 -5.65
C VAL A 278 20.55 1.52 -5.51
N ILE A 279 20.42 2.50 -4.61
CA ILE A 279 19.22 3.33 -4.50
C ILE A 279 19.44 4.64 -5.24
N LEU A 280 18.59 4.89 -6.23
CA LEU A 280 18.52 6.14 -6.99
C LEU A 280 17.36 6.99 -6.48
N GLY A 281 17.55 8.28 -6.35
CA GLY A 281 16.46 9.20 -5.97
C GLY A 281 16.75 10.66 -6.31
N GLY A 282 15.85 11.58 -5.95
CA GLY A 282 14.55 11.30 -5.34
C GLY A 282 13.56 12.44 -5.45
N TYR A 283 12.52 12.39 -4.62
CA TYR A 283 11.55 13.48 -4.39
C TYR A 283 11.36 13.72 -2.87
N MET A 284 10.90 14.93 -2.51
CA MET A 284 10.75 15.42 -1.13
C MET A 284 9.43 16.19 -0.95
N GLN A 285 8.30 15.56 -1.23
CA GLN A 285 6.99 16.22 -1.25
C GLN A 285 6.41 16.37 0.17
N LYS A 286 6.53 17.56 0.77
CA LYS A 286 5.93 17.89 2.08
C LYS A 286 4.40 17.71 2.04
N GLY A 287 3.86 16.98 3.01
CA GLY A 287 2.42 16.83 3.24
C GLY A 287 1.76 15.70 2.44
N VAL A 288 2.40 15.21 1.37
CA VAL A 288 1.91 14.10 0.56
C VAL A 288 2.06 12.79 1.33
N GLY A 289 0.96 12.05 1.45
CA GLY A 289 0.81 10.90 2.36
C GLY A 289 0.37 9.60 1.69
N ASP A 290 0.36 9.53 0.36
CA ASP A 290 0.21 8.28 -0.38
C ASP A 290 1.58 7.63 -0.67
N GLY A 291 1.56 6.31 -0.85
CA GLY A 291 2.70 5.51 -1.27
C GLY A 291 2.67 5.15 -2.75
N ALA A 292 1.90 5.87 -3.58
CA ALA A 292 1.85 5.60 -5.01
C ALA A 292 3.20 5.93 -5.66
N THR A 293 3.51 5.27 -6.77
CA THR A 293 4.67 5.60 -7.60
C THR A 293 4.22 6.15 -8.95
N TYR A 294 4.94 7.16 -9.45
CA TYR A 294 4.61 7.86 -10.69
C TYR A 294 5.74 7.68 -11.72
N SER A 295 5.38 7.36 -12.97
CA SER A 295 6.37 7.07 -14.02
C SER A 295 7.24 8.28 -14.36
N TYR A 296 6.66 9.50 -14.39
CA TYR A 296 7.42 10.73 -14.64
C TYR A 296 8.48 10.99 -13.55
N GLU A 297 8.23 10.58 -12.31
CA GLU A 297 9.23 10.64 -11.24
C GLU A 297 10.31 9.58 -11.42
N THR A 298 9.96 8.38 -11.88
CA THR A 298 10.93 7.31 -12.22
C THR A 298 11.87 7.78 -13.34
N GLU A 299 11.30 8.29 -14.43
CA GLU A 299 12.03 8.81 -15.59
C GLU A 299 12.93 9.98 -15.17
N SER A 300 12.40 10.94 -14.40
CA SER A 300 13.16 12.06 -13.79
C SER A 300 14.31 11.60 -12.88
N ILE A 301 14.09 10.59 -12.04
CA ILE A 301 15.15 10.06 -11.15
C ILE A 301 16.24 9.37 -11.97
N LEU A 302 15.90 8.50 -12.93
CA LEU A 302 16.89 7.83 -13.78
C LEU A 302 17.73 8.84 -14.56
N ASP A 303 17.07 9.82 -15.18
CA ASP A 303 17.71 10.86 -15.99
C ASP A 303 18.66 11.75 -15.16
N ARG A 304 18.19 12.28 -14.01
CA ARG A 304 19.01 13.10 -13.12
C ARG A 304 20.16 12.31 -12.48
N THR A 305 19.93 11.07 -12.06
CA THR A 305 21.00 10.26 -11.43
C THR A 305 22.05 9.79 -12.42
N LYS A 306 21.68 9.49 -13.68
CA LYS A 306 22.65 9.26 -14.76
C LYS A 306 23.48 10.50 -15.08
N ARG A 307 22.92 11.72 -15.04
CA ARG A 307 23.76 12.93 -15.12
C ARG A 307 24.70 13.08 -13.92
N LEU A 308 24.22 12.79 -12.72
CA LEU A 308 24.93 12.99 -11.45
C LEU A 308 26.14 12.05 -11.26
N SER A 309 26.00 10.75 -11.57
CA SER A 309 27.06 9.76 -11.37
C SER A 309 27.73 9.38 -12.70
N SER A 310 29.07 9.32 -12.71
CA SER A 310 29.84 8.73 -13.81
C SER A 310 29.76 7.21 -13.80
N GLU A 311 29.93 6.57 -12.64
CA GLU A 311 29.87 5.11 -12.47
C GLU A 311 28.52 4.55 -12.95
N LEU A 312 27.40 5.24 -12.69
CA LEU A 312 26.06 4.83 -13.14
C LEU A 312 25.87 4.94 -14.67
N ARG A 313 26.76 5.64 -15.39
CA ARG A 313 26.74 5.73 -16.87
C ARG A 313 27.62 4.69 -17.56
N GLU A 314 28.51 4.00 -16.84
CA GLU A 314 29.41 3.00 -17.44
C GLU A 314 28.66 1.76 -17.94
N MET A 315 27.56 1.40 -17.30
CA MET A 315 26.64 0.33 -17.71
C MET A 315 25.21 0.71 -17.39
N GLU A 316 24.28 0.38 -18.28
CA GLU A 316 22.85 0.66 -18.12
C GLU A 316 22.28 -0.09 -16.89
N PRO A 317 21.68 0.62 -15.90
CA PRO A 317 21.24 0.00 -14.66
C PRO A 317 19.94 -0.81 -14.84
N GLU A 318 19.94 -2.06 -14.35
CA GLU A 318 18.76 -2.93 -14.30
C GLU A 318 17.81 -2.45 -13.20
N VAL A 319 16.61 -1.99 -13.56
CA VAL A 319 15.59 -1.54 -12.59
C VAL A 319 14.94 -2.75 -11.93
N MET A 320 15.14 -2.90 -10.61
CA MET A 320 14.59 -4.00 -9.83
C MET A 320 13.24 -3.64 -9.18
N ALA A 321 13.11 -2.42 -8.65
CA ALA A 321 11.86 -1.96 -8.03
C ALA A 321 11.77 -0.43 -8.00
N VAL A 322 10.55 0.10 -7.89
CA VAL A 322 10.26 1.52 -7.62
C VAL A 322 9.31 1.59 -6.44
N PHE A 323 9.60 2.44 -5.44
CA PHE A 323 8.76 2.59 -4.25
C PHE A 323 8.79 4.01 -3.69
N ALA A 324 7.73 4.40 -2.99
CA ALA A 324 7.60 5.71 -2.34
C ALA A 324 7.54 5.57 -0.81
N GLY A 325 8.56 6.10 -0.12
CA GLY A 325 8.64 6.10 1.33
C GLY A 325 8.06 7.38 1.94
N LEU A 326 7.25 7.26 2.99
CA LEU A 326 6.72 8.40 3.76
C LEU A 326 7.67 8.77 4.90
N ARG A 327 8.53 9.76 4.71
CA ARG A 327 9.45 10.25 5.76
C ARG A 327 8.64 10.90 6.90
N PRO A 328 8.82 10.49 8.18
CA PRO A 328 8.05 11.01 9.31
C PRO A 328 8.58 12.37 9.74
N SER A 329 8.23 13.41 8.99
CA SER A 329 8.69 14.78 9.18
C SER A 329 7.89 15.50 10.27
N ARG A 330 8.48 16.55 10.85
CA ARG A 330 7.84 17.36 11.89
C ARG A 330 8.32 18.80 11.91
N GLU A 331 7.40 19.75 12.10
CA GLU A 331 7.75 21.17 12.21
C GLU A 331 8.49 21.46 13.51
N GLY A 332 9.68 22.07 13.39
CA GLY A 332 10.63 22.20 14.51
C GLY A 332 11.45 20.94 14.81
N GLY A 333 11.46 19.96 13.92
CA GLY A 333 12.28 18.75 14.03
C GLY A 333 11.74 17.68 14.99
N ALA A 334 12.60 16.70 15.28
CA ALA A 334 12.26 15.53 16.09
C ALA A 334 11.82 15.93 17.51
N ARG A 335 10.76 15.28 18.01
CA ARG A 335 10.25 15.45 19.38
C ARG A 335 10.92 14.42 20.28
N ILE A 336 11.90 14.86 21.09
CA ILE A 336 12.65 14.01 22.02
C ILE A 336 12.48 14.57 23.44
N GLU A 337 11.46 14.10 24.16
CA GLU A 337 11.08 14.65 25.46
C GLU A 337 10.35 13.64 26.37
N ARG A 338 10.47 13.85 27.69
CA ARG A 338 9.91 13.00 28.74
C ARG A 338 8.74 13.69 29.45
N ASP A 339 7.55 13.17 29.23
CA ASP A 339 6.31 13.58 29.89
C ASP A 339 5.88 12.60 30.99
N GLU A 340 4.90 13.02 31.79
CA GLU A 340 4.27 12.20 32.83
C GLU A 340 2.77 12.14 32.62
N LEU A 341 2.24 10.93 32.47
CA LEU A 341 0.82 10.65 32.28
C LEU A 341 0.22 10.06 33.55
N ILE A 342 -1.09 10.27 33.75
CA ILE A 342 -1.87 9.58 34.80
C ILE A 342 -2.62 8.45 34.13
N VAL A 343 -2.32 7.21 34.51
CA VAL A 343 -2.94 6.00 33.96
C VAL A 343 -3.50 5.17 35.12
N ALA A 344 -4.82 4.92 35.12
CA ALA A 344 -5.52 4.26 36.22
C ALA A 344 -5.26 4.89 37.61
N GLY A 345 -5.17 6.24 37.66
CA GLY A 345 -4.86 7.02 38.86
C GLY A 345 -3.37 7.07 39.24
N ASP A 346 -2.54 6.26 38.59
CA ASP A 346 -1.13 6.05 38.90
C ASP A 346 -0.26 6.90 37.96
N LYS A 347 0.84 7.49 38.46
CA LYS A 347 1.80 8.19 37.59
C LYS A 347 2.58 7.19 36.72
N ARG A 348 2.77 7.54 35.45
CA ARG A 348 3.56 6.79 34.46
C ARG A 348 4.43 7.74 33.63
N VAL A 349 5.55 7.24 33.13
CA VAL A 349 6.47 8.03 32.29
C VAL A 349 6.28 7.64 30.83
N ILE A 350 6.15 8.64 29.97
CA ILE A 350 6.28 8.46 28.51
C ILE A 350 7.50 9.25 28.03
N VAL A 351 8.23 8.71 27.07
CA VAL A 351 9.29 9.44 26.37
C VAL A 351 8.97 9.40 24.87
N HIS A 352 8.74 10.57 24.29
CA HIS A 352 8.50 10.75 22.87
C HIS A 352 9.84 10.74 22.13
N ASN A 353 9.88 10.06 20.98
CA ASN A 353 11.02 10.07 20.06
C ASN A 353 10.54 9.76 18.63
N TYR A 354 10.06 10.78 17.94
CA TYR A 354 9.54 10.70 16.57
C TYR A 354 9.73 12.03 15.83
N GLY A 355 9.44 12.07 14.53
CA GLY A 355 9.56 13.31 13.73
C GLY A 355 10.93 13.53 13.09
N ALA A 356 11.75 12.48 12.97
CA ALA A 356 13.12 12.55 12.44
C ALA A 356 13.23 12.80 10.92
N GLY A 357 12.12 12.88 10.19
CA GLY A 357 12.11 13.19 8.75
C GLY A 357 12.99 12.23 7.94
N GLY A 358 14.02 12.77 7.28
CA GLY A 358 15.01 12.00 6.52
C GLY A 358 16.16 11.42 7.34
N THR A 359 16.46 11.95 8.52
CA THR A 359 17.73 11.66 9.25
C THR A 359 17.64 10.48 10.23
N GLY A 360 16.54 9.71 10.20
CA GLY A 360 16.26 8.67 11.20
C GLY A 360 17.33 7.58 11.39
N PHE A 361 18.12 7.26 10.35
CA PHE A 361 19.26 6.33 10.46
C PHE A 361 20.57 7.03 10.87
N GLN A 362 20.80 8.28 10.47
CA GLN A 362 22.06 8.99 10.77
C GLN A 362 22.09 9.60 12.18
N ALA A 363 20.93 9.93 12.75
CA ALA A 363 20.81 10.60 14.05
C ALA A 363 20.15 9.72 15.15
N GLY A 364 19.48 8.62 14.78
CA GLY A 364 18.67 7.77 15.68
C GLY A 364 19.40 7.36 16.95
N TYR A 365 20.57 6.73 16.81
CA TYR A 365 21.33 6.22 17.96
C TYR A 365 21.60 7.26 19.07
N ASP A 366 21.77 8.55 18.77
CA ASP A 366 21.99 9.59 19.79
C ASP A 366 20.72 10.36 20.20
N HIS A 367 19.64 10.30 19.42
CA HIS A 367 18.29 10.51 20.00
C HIS A 367 18.07 9.51 21.13
N ASP A 368 18.63 8.31 20.98
CA ASP A 368 18.31 7.13 21.79
C ASP A 368 19.21 7.03 23.03
N THR A 369 20.45 7.53 22.96
CA THR A 369 21.31 7.74 24.15
C THR A 369 20.69 8.75 25.13
N ASP A 370 20.14 9.85 24.63
CA ASP A 370 19.45 10.93 25.35
C ASP A 370 18.09 10.43 25.88
N THR A 371 17.28 9.81 25.02
CA THR A 371 16.01 9.16 25.37
C THR A 371 16.18 8.14 26.50
N ALA A 372 17.19 7.27 26.39
CA ALA A 372 17.55 6.33 27.45
C ALA A 372 18.22 7.00 28.68
N ALA A 373 18.72 8.23 28.57
CA ALA A 373 19.15 9.02 29.72
C ALA A 373 17.95 9.60 30.49
N MET A 374 16.83 9.89 29.83
CA MET A 374 15.58 10.35 30.46
C MET A 374 14.86 9.28 31.32
N LEU A 375 15.32 8.02 31.31
CA LEU A 375 14.95 7.03 32.34
C LEU A 375 15.39 7.45 33.75
N LYS A 376 16.44 8.26 33.85
CA LYS A 376 16.82 8.89 35.11
C LYS A 376 15.76 9.95 35.41
N GLU A 377 15.10 9.85 36.56
CA GLU A 377 14.25 10.91 37.09
C GLU A 377 14.95 12.27 36.99
N LYS A 378 14.19 13.38 36.97
CA LYS A 378 14.73 14.74 37.10
C LYS A 378 15.43 14.91 38.45
N ARG A 379 16.69 14.45 38.52
CA ARG A 379 17.63 14.75 39.60
C ARG A 379 17.81 16.26 39.60
N THR A 380 17.16 16.90 40.56
CA THR A 380 17.46 18.29 40.90
C THR A 380 18.97 18.43 41.07
N ASN A 381 19.58 19.46 40.47
CA ASN A 381 21.04 19.58 40.37
C ASN A 381 21.77 19.58 41.74
N SER A 382 21.04 19.76 42.84
CA SER A 382 21.44 19.46 44.23
C SER A 382 21.92 18.03 44.52
N LEU A 383 21.65 17.05 43.65
CA LEU A 383 22.19 15.69 43.74
C LEU A 383 23.44 15.46 42.88
N ALA A 384 23.61 16.24 41.80
CA ALA A 384 24.82 16.22 40.98
C ALA A 384 25.95 17.04 41.63
N PHE A 385 25.61 18.18 42.23
CA PHE A 385 26.54 19.08 42.90
C PHE A 385 26.16 19.28 44.36
N ALA A 386 27.12 19.18 45.27
CA ALA A 386 26.95 19.54 46.67
C ALA A 386 26.86 21.06 46.85
N GLN A 387 26.17 21.52 47.91
CA GLN A 387 26.13 22.94 48.27
C GLN A 387 27.44 23.42 48.92
N THR A 388 28.21 22.51 49.52
CA THR A 388 29.54 22.78 50.10
C THR A 388 30.62 22.11 49.26
N ASP A 389 31.86 22.56 49.45
CA ASP A 389 33.04 21.82 48.99
C ASP A 389 33.13 20.44 49.66
N CYS A 390 33.90 19.53 49.07
CA CYS A 390 34.16 18.21 49.67
C CYS A 390 35.13 18.33 50.84
N HIS A 391 35.03 17.45 51.84
CA HIS A 391 35.83 17.55 53.06
C HIS A 391 37.34 17.63 52.79
N SER A 392 37.86 16.91 51.78
CA SER A 392 39.28 16.95 51.39
C SER A 392 39.70 18.27 50.74
N CYS A 393 38.87 18.85 49.87
CA CYS A 393 39.12 20.17 49.28
C CYS A 393 39.12 21.26 50.34
N THR A 394 38.12 21.25 51.24
CA THR A 394 38.00 22.20 52.36
C THR A 394 39.20 22.11 53.29
N SER A 395 39.63 20.90 53.69
CA SER A 395 40.78 20.73 54.58
C SER A 395 42.13 21.09 53.94
N ALA A 396 42.20 21.09 52.60
CA ALA A 396 43.42 21.38 51.86
C ALA A 396 43.47 22.80 51.26
N GLY A 397 42.43 23.62 51.47
CA GLY A 397 42.33 24.98 50.93
C GLY A 397 42.22 25.05 49.40
N ARG A 398 41.62 24.04 48.74
CA ARG A 398 41.59 23.90 47.26
C ARG A 398 40.20 24.09 46.70
N THR A 399 40.10 24.66 45.50
CA THR A 399 38.85 24.81 44.74
C THR A 399 38.18 23.47 44.47
N CYS A 400 36.88 23.37 44.73
CA CYS A 400 36.10 22.14 44.54
C CYS A 400 35.06 22.34 43.43
N ASP A 401 35.02 21.44 42.46
CA ASP A 401 33.96 21.36 41.44
C ASP A 401 32.63 20.80 41.99
N ARG A 402 32.60 20.38 43.25
CA ARG A 402 31.43 19.92 44.04
C ARG A 402 30.66 18.73 43.48
N ARG A 403 31.13 18.05 42.43
CA ARG A 403 30.46 16.86 41.87
C ARG A 403 30.35 15.73 42.89
N ARG A 404 29.16 15.15 43.03
CA ARG A 404 28.90 13.95 43.85
C ARG A 404 29.05 12.67 43.00
N PRO A 405 29.52 11.54 43.56
CA PRO A 405 29.86 11.32 44.97
C PRO A 405 31.27 11.81 45.36
N GLN A 406 32.15 12.07 44.39
CA GLN A 406 33.51 12.55 44.61
C GLN A 406 33.84 13.66 43.62
N CYS A 407 34.52 14.72 44.09
CA CYS A 407 34.85 15.87 43.26
C CYS A 407 35.99 15.55 42.27
N SER A 408 35.89 16.10 41.06
CA SER A 408 36.93 15.99 40.04
C SER A 408 38.27 16.59 40.48
N THR A 409 38.30 17.65 41.31
CA THR A 409 39.58 18.20 41.84
C THR A 409 40.36 17.18 42.66
N CYS A 410 39.69 16.36 43.48
CA CYS A 410 40.39 15.32 44.25
C CYS A 410 40.83 14.15 43.36
N LEU A 411 39.96 13.70 42.44
CA LEU A 411 40.25 12.61 41.52
C LEU A 411 41.43 12.92 40.60
N GLY A 412 41.45 14.10 39.98
CA GLY A 412 42.55 14.54 39.09
C GLY A 412 43.88 14.78 39.81
N LEU A 413 43.87 14.93 41.14
CA LEU A 413 45.07 15.02 41.97
C LEU A 413 45.42 13.69 42.67
N GLY A 414 44.75 12.59 42.33
CA GLY A 414 45.00 11.26 42.90
C GLY A 414 44.70 11.12 44.40
N VAL A 415 44.04 12.10 45.03
CA VAL A 415 43.79 12.13 46.48
C VAL A 415 42.37 11.69 46.83
N LYS A 416 42.23 10.93 47.90
CA LYS A 416 40.93 10.39 48.33
C LYS A 416 39.95 11.51 48.71
N CYS A 417 38.85 11.62 47.97
CA CYS A 417 37.77 12.56 48.27
C CYS A 417 37.00 12.10 49.52
N GLY A 418 36.98 12.93 50.57
CA GLY A 418 36.30 12.67 51.85
C GLY A 418 34.77 12.81 51.81
N GLY A 419 34.18 12.91 50.62
CA GLY A 419 32.73 13.12 50.45
C GLY A 419 32.27 14.53 50.84
N PHE A 420 30.97 14.67 51.05
CA PHE A 420 30.29 15.96 51.24
C PHE A 420 29.30 15.91 52.40
N VAL A 421 29.09 17.07 53.04
CA VAL A 421 28.04 17.26 54.04
C VAL A 421 26.69 16.81 53.47
N THR A 422 25.98 15.98 54.22
CA THR A 422 24.70 15.38 53.81
C THR A 422 23.71 15.56 54.96
N PRO A 423 22.72 16.48 54.82
CA PRO A 423 21.72 16.70 55.86
C PRO A 423 20.76 15.50 55.91
N LEU A 424 20.48 15.02 57.12
CA LEU A 424 19.47 13.99 57.38
C LEU A 424 18.18 14.66 57.86
N SER A 425 17.08 14.42 57.16
CA SER A 425 15.72 14.83 57.57
C SER A 425 14.90 13.58 57.91
N TRP A 426 14.32 13.55 59.10
CA TRP A 426 13.41 12.48 59.51
C TRP A 426 11.98 12.80 59.06
N ASP A 427 11.29 11.80 58.50
CA ASP A 427 9.86 11.87 58.19
C ASP A 427 9.05 11.41 59.41
N SER A 428 8.38 12.35 60.07
CA SER A 428 7.57 12.11 61.28
C SER A 428 6.38 11.18 61.04
N ASN A 429 5.93 10.99 59.79
CA ASN A 429 4.70 10.28 59.48
C ASN A 429 4.90 8.76 59.25
N ARG A 430 6.10 8.23 59.48
CA ARG A 430 6.40 6.78 59.42
C ARG A 430 6.71 6.16 60.79
N ILE A 431 5.83 6.41 61.78
CA ILE A 431 5.85 5.67 63.05
C ILE A 431 5.37 4.24 62.80
N TRP A 432 6.30 3.28 62.80
CA TRP A 432 5.99 1.85 62.73
C TRP A 432 5.34 1.37 64.04
N LEU A 433 4.02 1.15 64.02
CA LEU A 433 3.29 0.45 65.09
C LEU A 433 3.50 -1.08 65.02
N GLY A 434 4.76 -1.51 65.13
CA GLY A 434 5.15 -2.92 65.26
C GLY A 434 5.52 -3.27 66.70
N LYS A 435 4.85 -4.25 67.31
CA LYS A 435 5.24 -4.77 68.65
C LYS A 435 6.58 -5.51 68.57
N PRO A 436 7.45 -5.44 69.59
CA PRO A 436 8.78 -6.03 69.53
C PRO A 436 8.75 -7.55 69.63
N SER A 437 9.00 -8.23 68.50
CA SER A 437 9.34 -9.66 68.50
C SER A 437 10.77 -9.89 69.01
N GLN A 438 11.03 -11.04 69.61
CA GLN A 438 12.23 -11.27 70.42
C GLN A 438 13.39 -11.88 69.65
N LYS A 439 14.60 -11.38 69.95
CA LYS A 439 15.89 -12.12 69.99
C LYS A 439 16.14 -13.18 68.89
N THR A 440 16.70 -12.74 67.76
CA THR A 440 17.63 -13.59 66.99
C THR A 440 19.06 -13.25 67.40
N ARG A 441 19.84 -14.24 67.83
CA ARG A 441 21.26 -14.04 68.19
C ARG A 441 22.10 -13.90 66.92
N TYR A 442 22.94 -12.88 66.83
CA TYR A 442 24.02 -12.87 65.85
C TYR A 442 25.09 -13.89 66.25
N ILE A 443 25.46 -14.75 65.30
CA ILE A 443 26.64 -15.61 65.41
C ILE A 443 27.86 -14.72 65.14
N TYR A 444 28.86 -14.82 66.00
CA TYR A 444 30.09 -14.04 65.91
C TYR A 444 31.16 -14.93 65.27
N ASP A 445 31.55 -14.65 64.02
CA ASP A 445 32.71 -15.31 63.42
C ASP A 445 33.99 -14.60 63.86
N SER A 446 34.83 -15.31 64.60
CA SER A 446 35.97 -14.76 65.34
C SER A 446 37.30 -15.11 64.68
N ASN A 447 37.67 -14.46 63.57
CA ASN A 447 39.02 -14.58 63.02
C ASN A 447 39.51 -13.41 62.14
N ARG A 448 40.04 -12.36 62.77
CA ARG A 448 41.30 -11.65 62.43
C ARG A 448 41.51 -10.48 63.40
N GLY A 449 42.74 -10.25 63.85
CA GLY A 449 43.05 -9.37 64.99
C GLY A 449 43.91 -8.15 64.68
N ASN A 450 44.13 -7.35 65.73
CA ASN A 450 45.10 -6.27 65.88
C ASN A 450 45.06 -5.10 64.87
N GLU A 451 44.27 -4.08 65.22
CA GLU A 451 44.73 -2.68 65.10
C GLU A 451 44.16 -1.83 66.26
N SER A 452 44.76 -0.67 66.52
CA SER A 452 44.62 0.07 67.80
C SER A 452 43.35 0.95 67.92
N PRO A 453 42.87 1.23 69.16
CA PRO A 453 41.56 1.85 69.38
C PRO A 453 41.50 3.33 68.96
N LYS A 454 40.43 3.68 68.24
CA LYS A 454 40.07 5.07 67.92
C LYS A 454 39.09 5.63 68.97
N PRO A 455 39.15 6.93 69.29
CA PRO A 455 38.30 7.54 70.32
C PRO A 455 36.81 7.51 69.94
N PRO A 456 35.89 7.55 70.92
CA PRO A 456 34.46 7.50 70.65
C PRO A 456 33.99 8.72 69.83
N PRO A 457 33.01 8.55 68.92
CA PRO A 457 32.46 9.66 68.16
C PRO A 457 31.79 10.66 69.10
N LYS A 458 32.12 11.95 68.94
CA LYS A 458 31.50 13.05 69.70
C LYS A 458 29.99 13.07 69.43
N ALA A 459 29.19 13.26 70.47
CA ALA A 459 27.73 13.28 70.36
C ALA A 459 27.24 14.36 69.37
N PHE A 460 26.29 13.98 68.51
CA PHE A 460 25.65 14.92 67.59
C PHE A 460 24.78 15.92 68.35
N ARG A 461 24.98 17.21 68.10
CA ARG A 461 24.11 18.29 68.58
C ARG A 461 23.24 18.76 67.42
N PHE A 462 21.93 18.55 67.53
CA PHE A 462 20.95 19.04 66.56
C PHE A 462 20.78 20.57 66.68
N VAL A 463 20.42 21.20 65.57
CA VAL A 463 20.08 22.63 65.46
C VAL A 463 18.88 22.75 64.51
N ASP A 464 17.83 23.44 64.94
CA ASP A 464 16.58 23.54 64.18
C ASP A 464 16.65 24.48 62.97
N ALA A 465 15.86 24.16 61.95
CA ALA A 465 15.80 24.90 60.69
C ALA A 465 14.91 26.15 60.79
N SER A 466 15.51 27.30 61.12
CA SER A 466 14.81 28.60 61.17
C SER A 466 14.16 28.98 59.82
N ALA A 467 12.91 29.46 59.86
CA ALA A 467 12.04 29.59 58.68
C ALA A 467 12.51 30.58 57.59
N ARG A 468 12.25 30.24 56.33
CA ARG A 468 12.51 31.09 55.14
C ARG A 468 11.54 32.28 55.06
N ARG A 469 12.07 33.51 55.07
CA ARG A 469 11.35 34.71 54.57
C ARG A 469 11.41 34.80 53.04
N LYS A 470 10.27 35.06 52.38
CA LYS A 470 10.23 35.48 50.96
C LYS A 470 10.78 36.91 50.81
N ARG A 471 11.42 37.24 49.68
CA ARG A 471 11.71 38.63 49.27
C ARG A 471 11.55 38.78 47.73
N ARG A 472 11.20 40.00 47.29
CA ARG A 472 10.83 40.33 45.89
C ARG A 472 12.05 40.53 44.98
N ARG A 473 11.85 40.40 43.66
CA ARG A 473 12.72 40.95 42.60
C ARG A 473 12.92 42.47 42.77
N ARG A 474 14.10 42.97 42.38
CA ARG A 474 14.29 44.34 41.86
C ARG A 474 15.43 44.36 40.83
N VAL A 475 15.46 45.41 40.01
CA VAL A 475 16.40 45.61 38.89
C VAL A 475 17.68 46.31 39.37
N SER A 476 18.80 46.10 38.67
CA SER A 476 20.08 46.79 38.89
C SER A 476 20.27 47.91 37.84
N PRO A 477 20.76 49.11 38.23
CA PRO A 477 21.09 50.21 37.30
C PRO A 477 22.54 50.13 36.77
N VAL A 478 22.87 51.03 35.85
CA VAL A 478 24.20 51.22 35.22
C VAL A 478 24.85 52.51 35.72
N SER A 479 26.19 52.57 35.74
CA SER A 479 26.97 53.82 35.81
C SER A 479 28.39 53.62 35.25
N SER A 480 28.77 54.43 34.25
CA SER A 480 30.16 54.70 33.82
C SER A 480 30.69 55.97 34.55
N PRO A 481 31.73 56.74 34.13
CA PRO A 481 32.10 57.20 32.77
C PRO A 481 33.44 56.55 32.30
N ASP A 482 34.33 57.04 31.42
CA ASP A 482 34.54 58.23 30.53
C ASP A 482 35.46 57.75 29.35
N GLU A 483 35.89 58.44 28.27
CA GLU A 483 35.84 59.85 27.79
C GLU A 483 35.85 59.88 26.21
N GLU A 484 36.52 60.85 25.56
CA GLU A 484 36.99 60.92 24.13
C GLU A 484 35.99 60.65 22.96
N ILE A 485 35.10 61.63 22.72
CA ILE A 485 35.09 62.52 21.52
C ILE A 485 35.43 61.85 20.14
N CYS A 486 34.57 61.85 19.11
CA CYS A 486 34.08 63.05 18.41
C CYS A 486 32.79 62.87 17.52
N HIS A 487 32.25 64.01 17.11
CA HIS A 487 31.13 64.37 16.20
C HIS A 487 31.05 63.66 14.81
N SER A 488 29.95 63.68 14.03
CA SER A 488 28.61 64.33 14.10
C SER A 488 27.56 63.72 13.14
N SER A 489 26.26 64.03 13.36
CA SER A 489 25.17 64.30 12.37
C SER A 489 24.79 63.27 11.29
N GLU A 490 23.53 63.07 10.88
CA GLU A 490 22.18 63.49 11.35
C GLU A 490 21.10 62.58 10.68
N SER A 491 19.85 62.65 11.15
CA SER A 491 18.65 61.96 10.59
C SER A 491 17.56 63.01 10.27
N PRO A 492 16.27 62.71 9.95
CA PRO A 492 15.53 61.44 9.77
C PRO A 492 14.51 61.44 8.57
N GLU A 493 13.58 60.46 8.53
CA GLU A 493 12.14 60.59 8.09
C GLU A 493 11.77 61.02 6.63
N GLU A 494 10.56 60.84 6.08
CA GLU A 494 9.54 59.76 6.14
C GLU A 494 8.50 59.92 4.96
N ILE A 495 7.67 58.89 4.70
CA ILE A 495 6.27 58.97 4.17
C ILE A 495 5.95 59.55 2.75
N SER A 496 5.69 58.62 1.80
CA SER A 496 4.41 58.38 1.05
C SER A 496 3.89 59.19 -0.18
N MET A 497 3.41 58.40 -1.17
CA MET A 497 2.13 58.50 -1.95
C MET A 497 1.97 59.15 -3.37
N THR A 498 1.17 58.43 -4.19
CA THR A 498 0.24 58.84 -5.30
C THR A 498 0.71 59.26 -6.72
N SER A 499 0.72 58.28 -7.65
CA SER A 499 -0.06 58.19 -8.92
C SER A 499 -0.27 59.39 -9.89
N TYR A 500 0.00 59.22 -11.21
CA TYR A 500 -1.03 59.00 -12.27
C TYR A 500 -0.49 58.89 -13.74
N LEU A 501 -1.20 58.11 -14.56
CA LEU A 501 -1.20 57.83 -16.03
C LEU A 501 -0.58 58.84 -17.05
N ALA A 502 0.04 58.33 -18.14
CA ALA A 502 -0.49 58.37 -19.55
C ALA A 502 0.54 58.01 -20.69
N HIS A 503 0.01 57.51 -21.82
CA HIS A 503 0.66 57.16 -23.12
C HIS A 503 0.61 58.36 -24.14
N PRO A 504 1.12 58.37 -25.43
CA PRO A 504 1.13 57.25 -26.41
C PRO A 504 2.07 57.19 -27.67
N SER A 505 1.97 56.03 -28.39
CA SER A 505 1.89 55.80 -29.86
C SER A 505 3.11 55.77 -30.84
N GLY A 506 3.16 54.67 -31.64
CA GLY A 506 3.65 54.56 -33.04
C GLY A 506 5.03 53.88 -33.27
N GLN A 507 5.36 53.22 -34.41
CA GLN A 507 4.57 52.47 -35.42
C GLN A 507 5.52 51.71 -36.43
N LEU A 508 5.17 50.48 -36.85
CA LEU A 508 5.43 49.83 -38.19
C LEU A 508 6.82 49.25 -38.67
N LEU A 509 6.73 47.99 -39.19
CA LEU A 509 7.47 47.28 -40.29
C LEU A 509 8.69 46.32 -40.05
N ASP A 510 8.39 45.02 -40.28
CA ASP A 510 8.98 44.00 -41.19
C ASP A 510 10.28 43.16 -40.94
N ASP A 511 10.08 41.84 -41.11
CA ASP A 511 10.91 40.72 -41.62
C ASP A 511 12.34 40.40 -41.09
N PHE A 512 12.50 39.24 -40.41
CA PHE A 512 13.00 37.96 -40.99
C PHE A 512 13.07 36.80 -39.95
N ASP A 513 13.04 35.55 -40.43
CA ASP A 513 13.09 34.25 -39.68
C ASP A 513 13.70 33.19 -40.66
N PRO A 514 14.20 31.96 -40.30
CA PRO A 514 14.15 31.28 -38.99
C PRO A 514 15.44 30.52 -38.51
N LEU A 515 15.34 29.92 -37.30
CA LEU A 515 16.23 28.92 -36.66
C LEU A 515 17.60 29.45 -36.14
N ASN A 516 18.11 29.12 -34.93
CA ASN A 516 17.87 27.94 -34.09
C ASN A 516 18.37 28.15 -32.62
N PHE A 517 17.66 27.58 -31.63
CA PHE A 517 18.07 27.22 -30.25
C PHE A 517 18.53 28.29 -29.19
N ASP A 518 18.15 27.94 -27.94
CA ASP A 518 18.65 28.30 -26.60
C ASP A 518 18.29 29.63 -25.86
N ASP A 519 18.05 29.41 -24.56
CA ASP A 519 18.03 30.24 -23.33
C ASP A 519 16.98 31.33 -22.96
N CYS A 520 16.28 31.01 -21.86
CA CYS A 520 16.04 31.75 -20.60
C CYS A 520 15.98 33.30 -20.56
N GLU A 521 14.82 33.86 -20.14
CA GLU A 521 14.52 34.36 -18.77
C GLU A 521 13.01 34.77 -18.72
N LEU A 522 12.16 34.55 -17.71
CA LEU A 522 12.19 34.78 -16.25
C LEU A 522 11.82 36.23 -15.83
N LEU A 523 10.53 36.48 -15.55
CA LEU A 523 10.05 37.26 -14.38
C LEU A 523 8.51 37.20 -14.20
N ASP A 524 8.06 37.11 -12.94
CA ASP A 524 6.97 37.86 -12.27
C ASP A 524 5.61 38.17 -12.96
N THR A 525 4.45 38.16 -12.29
CA THR A 525 4.13 38.09 -10.84
C THR A 525 2.65 37.67 -10.56
N VAL A 526 2.28 37.67 -9.27
CA VAL A 526 0.91 37.74 -8.69
C VAL A 526 0.21 36.41 -8.42
N ILE A 527 0.24 36.00 -7.15
CA ILE A 527 -0.74 35.11 -6.53
C ILE A 527 -1.94 35.96 -6.06
N PRO A 528 -3.17 35.73 -6.53
CA PRO A 528 -4.37 36.24 -5.89
C PRO A 528 -4.71 35.35 -4.70
N ASN A 529 -4.64 35.90 -3.49
CA ASN A 529 -5.15 35.25 -2.29
C ASN A 529 -6.67 35.51 -2.21
N THR A 530 -7.49 34.49 -2.44
CA THR A 530 -8.95 34.56 -2.14
C THR A 530 -9.42 33.32 -1.38
N GLN A 531 -9.62 33.51 -0.08
CA GLN A 531 -10.84 33.02 0.55
C GLN A 531 -12.05 33.77 -0.04
N GLU A 532 -13.26 33.36 0.33
CA GLU A 532 -14.55 33.84 -0.20
C GLU A 532 -14.88 33.34 -1.61
N PHE A 533 -15.66 32.24 -1.67
CA PHE A 533 -16.97 32.23 -2.34
C PHE A 533 -17.77 30.99 -1.91
N LEU A 534 -18.78 31.19 -1.07
CA LEU A 534 -19.78 30.20 -0.65
C LEU A 534 -21.15 30.71 -1.10
N PRO A 535 -21.87 30.04 -2.03
CA PRO A 535 -23.19 30.50 -2.46
C PRO A 535 -24.29 30.14 -1.44
N ASP A 536 -25.02 31.15 -0.95
CA ASP A 536 -26.13 30.98 -0.01
C ASP A 536 -27.37 30.34 -0.65
N TRP A 537 -27.83 29.19 -0.13
CA TRP A 537 -29.26 28.81 -0.16
C TRP A 537 -29.70 27.87 0.98
N MET A 538 -29.15 28.01 2.19
CA MET A 538 -29.72 27.34 3.39
C MET A 538 -30.13 28.36 4.48
N PRO A 539 -31.43 28.59 4.71
CA PRO A 539 -31.89 29.49 5.76
C PRO A 539 -31.75 28.83 7.15
N THR A 540 -30.76 29.29 7.93
CA THR A 540 -30.55 28.84 9.31
C THR A 540 -31.09 29.84 10.33
N ALA A 541 -32.27 29.57 10.88
CA ALA A 541 -32.67 30.01 12.23
C ALA A 541 -33.95 29.30 12.70
N PHE A 542 -33.86 28.53 13.78
CA PHE A 542 -34.31 29.01 15.10
C PHE A 542 -33.77 28.10 16.22
N SER A 543 -33.38 28.69 17.35
CA SER A 543 -32.97 28.01 18.57
C SER A 543 -34.08 28.14 19.64
N GLY A 544 -34.24 27.13 20.52
CA GLY A 544 -35.49 27.03 21.30
C GLY A 544 -35.51 26.08 22.52
N GLN A 545 -34.52 26.21 23.42
CA GLN A 545 -34.60 25.82 24.85
C GLN A 545 -34.75 24.35 25.28
N GLU A 546 -34.39 24.11 26.54
CA GLU A 546 -34.48 22.85 27.29
C GLU A 546 -35.86 22.70 27.96
N SER A 547 -36.30 21.46 28.18
CA SER A 547 -37.13 21.12 29.34
C SER A 547 -36.93 19.65 29.75
N GLN A 548 -37.03 19.37 31.04
CA GLN A 548 -37.02 18.03 31.61
C GLN A 548 -38.46 17.50 31.67
N ASP A 549 -38.71 16.21 31.43
CA ASP A 549 -39.14 15.35 32.56
C ASP A 549 -39.24 13.82 32.26
N GLN A 550 -39.03 13.06 33.34
CA GLN A 550 -39.56 11.73 33.73
C GLN A 550 -39.65 10.51 32.78
N MET A 551 -39.32 9.35 33.37
CA MET A 551 -39.62 7.98 32.91
C MET A 551 -41.12 7.64 33.14
N ILE A 552 -41.66 6.58 32.50
CA ILE A 552 -42.35 5.46 33.20
C ILE A 552 -42.76 4.26 32.31
N LEU A 553 -42.41 3.05 32.79
CA LEU A 553 -43.03 1.70 32.66
C LEU A 553 -43.64 1.12 31.36
N THR A 554 -42.99 0.03 30.87
CA THR A 554 -43.60 -1.29 30.50
C THR A 554 -44.54 -1.38 29.26
N ALA A 555 -44.90 -2.55 28.70
CA ALA A 555 -44.65 -3.96 29.06
C ALA A 555 -44.53 -4.89 27.81
N GLN A 556 -43.98 -6.10 27.99
CA GLN A 556 -44.31 -7.25 27.13
C GLN A 556 -45.53 -8.00 27.68
N PRO A 557 -46.37 -8.56 26.79
CA PRO A 557 -46.71 -9.99 26.84
C PRO A 557 -46.73 -10.63 25.43
N SER A 558 -46.90 -11.94 25.21
CA SER A 558 -46.46 -13.19 25.89
C SER A 558 -47.00 -14.37 25.03
N MET A 559 -46.40 -15.57 25.08
CA MET A 559 -46.74 -16.69 24.18
C MET A 559 -48.00 -17.50 24.59
N ASN A 560 -48.32 -18.53 23.78
CA ASN A 560 -49.17 -19.72 24.03
C ASN A 560 -50.69 -19.57 23.72
N ASN A 561 -51.44 -20.60 23.27
CA ASN A 561 -51.12 -22.01 22.98
C ASN A 561 -52.18 -22.72 22.11
N ILE A 562 -51.81 -23.86 21.47
CA ILE A 562 -52.65 -25.04 21.09
C ILE A 562 -53.82 -24.78 20.08
N GLY A 563 -54.16 -25.64 19.09
CA GLY A 563 -53.57 -26.92 18.63
C GLY A 563 -54.61 -28.05 18.49
N HIS A 564 -54.59 -28.83 17.39
CA HIS A 564 -55.28 -30.14 17.27
C HIS A 564 -54.73 -30.98 16.11
N GLY A 565 -54.47 -32.28 16.37
CA GLY A 565 -54.21 -33.33 15.35
C GLY A 565 -55.49 -34.08 14.93
N PRO A 566 -55.38 -35.23 14.25
CA PRO A 566 -54.74 -36.41 14.85
C PRO A 566 -53.63 -37.08 14.00
N GLU A 567 -53.00 -38.12 14.58
CA GLU A 567 -51.85 -38.87 14.06
C GLU A 567 -52.24 -40.19 13.35
N ASP A 568 -51.23 -41.06 13.16
CA ASP A 568 -51.29 -42.53 13.19
C ASP A 568 -51.59 -43.21 11.82
N ILE A 569 -50.91 -44.28 11.36
CA ILE A 569 -50.24 -45.41 12.05
C ILE A 569 -48.99 -45.98 11.30
N PHE A 570 -48.10 -46.61 12.08
CA PHE A 570 -47.03 -47.60 11.77
C PHE A 570 -45.75 -47.25 10.96
N SER A 571 -44.63 -47.44 11.66
CA SER A 571 -43.36 -47.95 11.12
C SER A 571 -43.16 -49.41 11.57
N GLN A 572 -42.98 -50.38 10.64
CA GLN A 572 -42.25 -51.64 10.85
C GLN A 572 -42.16 -52.48 9.56
N SER A 573 -41.20 -53.41 9.52
CA SER A 573 -40.79 -54.22 8.35
C SER A 573 -40.04 -53.42 7.26
N LEU A 574 -38.89 -53.84 6.73
CA LEU A 574 -38.13 -55.09 6.94
C LEU A 574 -36.61 -54.82 6.92
N MET A 575 -35.90 -55.13 8.01
CA MET A 575 -34.43 -55.24 8.02
C MET A 575 -34.04 -56.73 7.91
N GLU A 576 -34.32 -57.35 6.76
CA GLU A 576 -34.06 -58.78 6.55
C GLU A 576 -33.93 -59.12 5.07
N LEU A 577 -32.83 -58.66 4.43
CA LEU A 577 -32.20 -59.28 3.25
C LEU A 577 -30.91 -58.54 2.84
N LEU A 578 -29.93 -58.50 3.74
CA LEU A 578 -28.52 -58.40 3.36
C LEU A 578 -27.92 -59.81 3.41
N ASP A 579 -27.79 -60.46 2.25
CA ASP A 579 -26.57 -61.20 1.90
C ASP A 579 -26.66 -61.82 0.51
N THR A 580 -25.78 -61.38 -0.40
CA THR A 580 -24.85 -62.28 -1.12
C THR A 580 -23.87 -61.48 -2.02
N VAL A 581 -22.61 -61.36 -1.57
CA VAL A 581 -21.36 -61.75 -2.31
C VAL A 581 -21.26 -61.36 -3.81
N SER A 582 -20.26 -60.60 -4.31
CA SER A 582 -18.85 -60.54 -3.90
C SER A 582 -18.07 -59.26 -4.33
N THR A 583 -17.15 -58.83 -3.46
CA THR A 583 -15.73 -58.42 -3.70
C THR A 583 -15.24 -58.12 -5.15
N HIS A 584 -14.42 -57.09 -5.44
CA HIS A 584 -13.15 -56.68 -4.78
C HIS A 584 -12.79 -55.18 -5.09
N PRO A 585 -11.75 -54.58 -4.46
CA PRO A 585 -11.57 -53.12 -4.39
C PRO A 585 -10.61 -52.49 -5.42
N PHE A 586 -10.63 -51.15 -5.50
CA PHE A 586 -9.51 -50.31 -5.97
C PHE A 586 -9.44 -49.00 -5.16
N ASP A 587 -8.24 -48.43 -5.03
CA ASP A 587 -7.93 -47.31 -4.13
C ASP A 587 -8.48 -45.95 -4.59
N THR A 588 -8.96 -45.16 -3.65
CA THR A 588 -9.20 -43.72 -3.83
C THR A 588 -7.91 -42.95 -3.61
N GLN A 589 -7.17 -42.67 -4.67
CA GLN A 589 -6.21 -41.55 -4.69
C GLN A 589 -6.93 -40.27 -5.12
N GLN A 590 -6.74 -39.20 -4.35
CA GLN A 590 -7.16 -37.85 -4.75
C GLN A 590 -6.24 -37.38 -5.87
N LEU A 591 -6.83 -36.89 -6.97
CA LEU A 591 -6.10 -36.30 -8.08
C LEU A 591 -6.26 -34.78 -8.02
N GLU A 592 -5.17 -34.09 -7.70
CA GLU A 592 -5.07 -32.64 -7.80
C GLU A 592 -5.02 -32.19 -9.27
N PRO A 593 -5.54 -31.00 -9.63
CA PRO A 593 -5.40 -30.45 -10.98
C PRO A 593 -3.94 -30.04 -11.24
N PRO A 594 -3.37 -30.37 -12.42
CA PRO A 594 -1.93 -30.17 -12.66
C PRO A 594 -1.57 -28.71 -12.95
N ARG A 595 -0.60 -28.17 -12.19
CA ARG A 595 0.08 -26.90 -12.53
C ARG A 595 0.93 -27.07 -13.81
N LEU A 596 0.87 -26.09 -14.71
CA LEU A 596 1.60 -26.10 -15.98
C LEU A 596 2.97 -25.42 -15.88
N VAL A 597 4.01 -26.18 -15.56
CA VAL A 597 5.42 -25.74 -15.68
C VAL A 597 5.98 -26.17 -17.03
N ALA A 598 6.51 -25.22 -17.82
CA ALA A 598 6.98 -25.47 -19.19
C ALA A 598 8.46 -25.90 -19.26
N SER A 599 8.75 -27.10 -19.79
CA SER A 599 10.11 -27.59 -20.07
C SER A 599 10.10 -28.82 -21.01
N PRO A 600 11.24 -29.22 -21.64
CA PRO A 600 11.24 -29.35 -23.10
C PRO A 600 10.84 -30.70 -23.72
N ALA A 601 10.67 -30.65 -25.05
CA ALA A 601 10.16 -31.73 -25.90
C ALA A 601 10.90 -33.08 -25.79
N ARG A 602 10.11 -34.16 -25.87
CA ARG A 602 10.60 -35.54 -26.07
C ARG A 602 9.66 -36.29 -27.02
N GLN A 603 10.21 -36.87 -28.08
CA GLN A 603 9.44 -37.67 -29.06
C GLN A 603 9.20 -39.11 -28.56
N PRO A 604 8.03 -39.69 -28.88
CA PRO A 604 7.84 -41.13 -29.08
C PRO A 604 7.50 -41.45 -30.55
N SER A 605 7.56 -42.73 -30.92
CA SER A 605 7.55 -43.21 -32.31
C SER A 605 6.35 -44.08 -32.70
N SER A 606 5.94 -43.96 -33.97
CA SER A 606 5.33 -44.98 -34.85
C SER A 606 4.05 -45.73 -34.43
N GLU A 607 2.99 -45.46 -35.22
CA GLU A 607 2.08 -46.45 -35.86
C GLU A 607 1.08 -47.29 -35.03
N THR A 608 -0.21 -47.02 -35.24
CA THR A 608 -1.02 -47.84 -36.19
C THR A 608 -2.22 -47.03 -36.70
N SER A 609 -2.84 -47.44 -37.83
CA SER A 609 -3.59 -46.51 -38.72
C SER A 609 -4.93 -47.05 -39.22
N THR A 610 -5.97 -46.20 -39.27
CA THR A 610 -7.18 -46.23 -40.14
C THR A 610 -8.13 -45.09 -39.71
N GLU A 611 -8.79 -44.29 -40.56
CA GLU A 611 -8.70 -44.01 -42.01
C GLU A 611 -8.61 -42.47 -42.24
N LEU A 612 -8.25 -42.02 -43.45
CA LEU A 612 -7.76 -40.66 -43.69
C LEU A 612 -8.64 -39.78 -44.60
N ILE A 613 -8.83 -38.53 -44.17
CA ILE A 613 -9.25 -37.39 -45.00
C ILE A 613 -8.00 -36.83 -45.74
N PRO A 614 -8.09 -36.25 -46.96
CA PRO A 614 -6.93 -35.94 -47.80
C PRO A 614 -5.79 -35.15 -47.11
N ASN A 615 -4.61 -35.79 -47.12
CA ASN A 615 -3.58 -35.63 -46.09
C ASN A 615 -2.62 -34.43 -46.28
N GLN A 616 -3.10 -33.33 -46.86
CA GLN A 616 -2.36 -32.05 -46.98
C GLN A 616 -3.13 -30.84 -46.44
N ILE A 617 -4.46 -30.90 -46.39
CA ILE A 617 -5.30 -29.82 -45.83
C ILE A 617 -5.52 -30.02 -44.32
N GLY A 618 -5.60 -31.29 -43.85
CA GLY A 618 -5.83 -31.62 -42.45
C GLY A 618 -4.88 -30.92 -41.46
N ASN A 619 -3.58 -30.93 -41.75
CA ASN A 619 -2.54 -30.32 -40.92
C ASN A 619 -2.72 -28.80 -40.74
N GLN A 620 -3.36 -28.10 -41.68
CA GLN A 620 -3.63 -26.67 -41.55
C GLN A 620 -4.80 -26.42 -40.60
N HIS A 621 -5.93 -27.11 -40.80
CA HIS A 621 -7.08 -27.00 -39.89
C HIS A 621 -6.73 -27.44 -38.47
N GLU A 622 -5.98 -28.53 -38.28
CA GLU A 622 -5.55 -28.96 -36.95
C GLU A 622 -4.69 -27.91 -36.23
N ARG A 623 -3.79 -27.22 -36.96
CA ARG A 623 -3.02 -26.10 -36.41
C ARG A 623 -3.89 -24.89 -36.06
N LEU A 624 -4.94 -24.61 -36.84
CA LEU A 624 -5.91 -23.56 -36.53
C LEU A 624 -6.75 -23.91 -35.29
N PHE A 625 -7.16 -25.17 -35.13
CA PHE A 625 -7.84 -25.62 -33.91
C PHE A 625 -6.92 -25.66 -32.70
N GLN A 626 -5.64 -26.01 -32.86
CA GLN A 626 -4.65 -25.89 -31.77
C GLN A 626 -4.52 -24.43 -31.31
N MET A 627 -4.39 -23.47 -32.23
CA MET A 627 -4.36 -22.03 -31.90
C MET A 627 -5.65 -21.58 -31.17
N TYR A 628 -6.81 -22.12 -31.53
CA TYR A 628 -8.05 -21.87 -30.82
C TYR A 628 -8.03 -22.43 -29.39
N ASP A 629 -7.68 -23.72 -29.26
CA ASP A 629 -7.63 -24.47 -27.99
C ASP A 629 -6.62 -23.87 -26.98
N THR A 630 -5.53 -23.24 -27.46
CA THR A 630 -4.44 -22.71 -26.61
C THR A 630 -4.42 -21.18 -26.44
N GLU A 631 -5.05 -20.41 -27.33
CA GLU A 631 -4.99 -18.94 -27.29
C GLU A 631 -6.38 -18.30 -27.45
N LEU A 632 -7.07 -18.56 -28.56
CA LEU A 632 -8.23 -17.71 -28.91
C LEU A 632 -9.44 -17.90 -27.98
N CYS A 633 -9.61 -19.09 -27.38
CA CYS A 633 -10.69 -19.31 -26.40
C CYS A 633 -10.47 -18.65 -25.02
N VAL A 634 -9.28 -18.08 -24.74
CA VAL A 634 -9.04 -17.30 -23.51
C VAL A 634 -8.93 -15.79 -23.76
N LEU A 635 -8.72 -15.36 -25.01
CA LEU A 635 -8.58 -13.93 -25.36
C LEU A 635 -9.78 -13.03 -24.98
N PRO A 636 -11.05 -13.47 -25.02
CA PRO A 636 -12.17 -12.64 -24.56
C PRO A 636 -12.20 -12.41 -23.04
N LEU A 637 -11.67 -13.34 -22.25
CA LEU A 637 -11.91 -13.41 -20.80
C LEU A 637 -10.90 -12.59 -19.98
N THR A 638 -11.25 -12.34 -18.73
CA THR A 638 -10.38 -11.68 -17.73
C THR A 638 -9.45 -12.71 -17.09
N SER A 639 -9.98 -13.89 -16.82
CA SER A 639 -9.25 -15.06 -16.31
C SER A 639 -9.83 -16.33 -16.93
N ASP A 640 -8.98 -17.32 -17.19
CA ASP A 640 -9.39 -18.59 -17.77
C ASP A 640 -9.96 -19.53 -16.69
N VAL A 641 -11.29 -19.59 -16.61
CA VAL A 641 -12.04 -20.35 -15.60
C VAL A 641 -12.37 -21.77 -16.06
N ALA A 642 -12.65 -22.67 -15.11
CA ALA A 642 -13.02 -24.07 -15.38
C ALA A 642 -14.19 -24.20 -16.37
N PHE A 643 -15.19 -23.33 -16.23
CA PHE A 643 -16.35 -23.24 -17.14
C PHE A 643 -16.23 -22.10 -18.17
N ASN A 644 -15.03 -21.90 -18.74
CA ASN A 644 -14.77 -20.97 -19.83
C ASN A 644 -15.82 -21.15 -20.97
N PRO A 645 -16.67 -20.13 -21.25
CA PRO A 645 -17.80 -20.26 -22.18
C PRO A 645 -17.39 -20.51 -23.63
N PHE A 646 -16.18 -20.09 -24.02
CA PHE A 646 -15.60 -20.26 -25.36
C PHE A 646 -14.86 -21.61 -25.50
N ARG A 647 -14.55 -22.32 -24.41
CA ARG A 647 -13.80 -23.58 -24.49
C ARG A 647 -14.66 -24.69 -25.10
N CYS A 648 -14.26 -25.15 -26.30
CA CYS A 648 -14.98 -26.16 -27.07
C CYS A 648 -14.38 -27.56 -26.89
N ARG A 649 -15.22 -28.60 -26.87
CA ARG A 649 -14.75 -30.01 -26.86
C ARG A 649 -14.60 -30.52 -28.28
N ARG A 650 -13.44 -31.11 -28.64
CA ARG A 650 -13.17 -31.64 -30.01
C ARG A 650 -14.23 -32.63 -30.52
N GLN A 651 -14.88 -33.38 -29.63
CA GLN A 651 -15.99 -34.29 -29.95
C GLN A 651 -17.25 -33.54 -30.43
N VAL A 652 -17.55 -32.37 -29.84
CA VAL A 652 -18.68 -31.51 -30.24
C VAL A 652 -18.38 -30.81 -31.56
N LEU A 653 -17.14 -30.37 -31.76
CA LEU A 653 -16.65 -29.78 -33.02
C LEU A 653 -16.86 -30.73 -34.22
N GLN A 654 -16.56 -32.02 -34.04
CA GLN A 654 -16.77 -33.05 -35.07
C GLN A 654 -18.25 -33.28 -35.42
N GLY A 655 -19.18 -33.01 -34.49
CA GLY A 655 -20.62 -33.10 -34.72
C GLY A 655 -21.27 -31.83 -35.30
N SER A 656 -20.70 -30.65 -35.06
CA SER A 656 -21.33 -29.36 -35.38
C SER A 656 -20.62 -28.61 -36.51
N ARG A 657 -21.15 -28.74 -37.74
CA ARG A 657 -20.67 -27.98 -38.92
C ARG A 657 -20.73 -26.46 -38.74
N LEU A 658 -21.71 -25.97 -37.96
CA LEU A 658 -21.87 -24.55 -37.64
C LEU A 658 -20.71 -24.05 -36.77
N LEU A 659 -20.42 -24.75 -35.66
CA LEU A 659 -19.32 -24.41 -34.76
C LEU A 659 -17.96 -24.56 -35.46
N PHE A 660 -17.78 -25.61 -36.27
CA PHE A 660 -16.59 -25.83 -37.10
C PHE A 660 -16.28 -24.64 -38.01
N HIS A 661 -17.27 -24.14 -38.77
CA HIS A 661 -17.07 -22.98 -39.64
C HIS A 661 -16.89 -21.67 -38.88
N ALA A 662 -17.60 -21.46 -37.76
CA ALA A 662 -17.42 -20.26 -36.93
C ALA A 662 -16.01 -20.17 -36.33
N ILE A 663 -15.47 -21.27 -35.79
CA ILE A 663 -14.11 -21.32 -35.24
C ILE A 663 -13.06 -21.15 -36.34
N LEU A 664 -13.22 -21.81 -37.50
CA LEU A 664 -12.27 -21.60 -38.61
C LEU A 664 -12.32 -20.18 -39.17
N ALA A 665 -13.47 -19.52 -39.21
CA ALA A 665 -13.57 -18.11 -39.61
C ALA A 665 -12.76 -17.21 -38.66
N LEU A 666 -12.93 -17.38 -37.34
CA LEU A 666 -12.15 -16.66 -36.32
C LEU A 666 -10.64 -16.95 -36.45
N CYS A 667 -10.25 -18.22 -36.59
CA CYS A 667 -8.84 -18.59 -36.71
C CYS A 667 -8.20 -18.07 -38.00
N CYS A 668 -8.89 -18.14 -39.14
CA CYS A 668 -8.41 -17.58 -40.41
C CYS A 668 -8.27 -16.06 -40.30
N GLN A 669 -9.20 -15.34 -39.67
CA GLN A 669 -9.08 -13.88 -39.48
C GLN A 669 -7.91 -13.51 -38.54
N HIS A 670 -7.70 -14.25 -37.45
CA HIS A 670 -6.53 -14.08 -36.57
C HIS A 670 -5.19 -14.40 -37.24
N GLN A 671 -5.16 -15.24 -38.29
CA GLN A 671 -3.99 -15.46 -39.14
C GLN A 671 -3.87 -14.40 -40.25
N ASN A 672 -4.98 -13.91 -40.78
CA ASN A 672 -5.03 -12.84 -41.79
C ASN A 672 -4.32 -11.56 -41.31
N HIS A 673 -4.53 -11.21 -40.04
CA HIS A 673 -3.83 -10.11 -39.34
C HIS A 673 -2.33 -10.37 -39.12
N LEU A 674 -1.87 -11.64 -39.07
CA LEU A 674 -0.46 -11.99 -38.89
C LEU A 674 0.31 -12.08 -40.22
N THR A 675 -0.34 -12.51 -41.32
CA THR A 675 0.31 -12.73 -42.61
C THR A 675 0.03 -11.64 -43.65
N GLY A 676 -0.74 -10.61 -43.31
CA GLY A 676 -0.96 -9.43 -44.15
C GLY A 676 -1.86 -9.67 -45.36
N GLY A 677 -2.95 -10.43 -45.20
CA GLY A 677 -3.99 -10.61 -46.22
C GLY A 677 -4.14 -12.04 -46.78
N THR A 678 -3.24 -12.97 -46.44
CA THR A 678 -3.18 -14.31 -47.08
C THR A 678 -4.41 -15.19 -46.82
N TRP A 679 -5.09 -15.01 -45.68
CA TRP A 679 -6.23 -15.83 -45.23
C TRP A 679 -7.58 -15.13 -45.39
N SER A 680 -7.59 -13.95 -46.04
CA SER A 680 -8.77 -13.08 -46.17
C SER A 680 -9.95 -13.77 -46.86
N LYS A 681 -9.63 -14.60 -47.87
CA LYS A 681 -10.63 -15.36 -48.63
C LYS A 681 -11.22 -16.50 -47.79
N GLU A 682 -10.37 -17.29 -47.16
CA GLU A 682 -10.73 -18.45 -46.34
C GLU A 682 -11.54 -18.02 -45.09
N ALA A 683 -11.18 -16.88 -44.48
CA ALA A 683 -11.95 -16.25 -43.42
C ALA A 683 -13.37 -15.89 -43.90
N SER A 684 -13.49 -15.21 -45.06
CA SER A 684 -14.78 -14.81 -45.63
C SER A 684 -15.65 -15.99 -46.06
N GLU A 685 -15.07 -17.04 -46.67
CA GLU A 685 -15.78 -18.27 -47.04
C GLU A 685 -16.34 -19.00 -45.81
N HIS A 686 -15.56 -19.11 -44.73
CA HIS A 686 -16.03 -19.72 -43.48
C HIS A 686 -17.02 -18.85 -42.70
N GLN A 687 -16.83 -17.53 -42.65
CA GLN A 687 -17.78 -16.58 -42.05
C GLN A 687 -19.14 -16.67 -42.75
N THR A 688 -19.14 -16.59 -44.09
CA THR A 688 -20.35 -16.74 -44.91
C THR A 688 -21.05 -18.07 -44.60
N LYS A 689 -20.29 -19.18 -44.52
CA LYS A 689 -20.89 -20.48 -44.27
C LYS A 689 -21.41 -20.67 -42.83
N ALA A 690 -20.78 -20.02 -41.85
CA ALA A 690 -21.30 -19.98 -40.49
C ALA A 690 -22.62 -19.20 -40.41
N VAL A 691 -22.74 -18.06 -41.09
CA VAL A 691 -23.99 -17.27 -41.14
C VAL A 691 -25.14 -18.07 -41.77
N GLU A 692 -24.94 -18.69 -42.94
CA GLU A 692 -25.97 -19.53 -43.58
C GLU A 692 -26.49 -20.66 -42.67
N LEU A 693 -25.58 -21.28 -41.91
CA LEU A 693 -25.90 -22.38 -41.00
C LEU A 693 -26.58 -21.86 -39.72
N LEU A 694 -26.21 -20.68 -39.23
CA LEU A 694 -26.84 -20.03 -38.08
C LEU A 694 -28.28 -19.62 -38.42
N ASP A 695 -28.52 -18.98 -39.56
CA ASP A 695 -29.88 -18.63 -40.01
C ASP A 695 -30.77 -19.85 -40.28
N SER A 696 -30.15 -20.99 -40.60
CA SER A 696 -30.84 -22.28 -40.70
C SER A 696 -31.19 -22.86 -39.32
N ALA A 697 -30.28 -22.75 -38.34
CA ALA A 697 -30.44 -23.24 -36.98
C ALA A 697 -31.39 -22.37 -36.13
N SER A 698 -31.42 -21.05 -36.35
CA SER A 698 -32.28 -20.08 -35.63
C SER A 698 -33.79 -20.24 -35.90
N LYS A 699 -34.19 -21.15 -36.80
CA LYS A 699 -35.60 -21.47 -37.06
C LYS A 699 -36.18 -22.24 -35.86
N ARG A 700 -37.35 -21.83 -35.36
CA ARG A 700 -37.93 -22.29 -34.08
C ARG A 700 -37.98 -23.82 -33.90
N ASP A 701 -38.27 -24.55 -34.98
CA ASP A 701 -38.35 -26.03 -34.98
C ASP A 701 -36.97 -26.73 -35.04
N GLN A 702 -35.89 -25.99 -35.28
CA GLN A 702 -34.50 -26.46 -35.14
C GLN A 702 -33.92 -26.05 -33.79
N VAL A 703 -34.21 -24.83 -33.31
CA VAL A 703 -33.82 -24.38 -31.95
C VAL A 703 -34.29 -25.39 -30.89
N LYS A 704 -35.54 -25.87 -30.95
CA LYS A 704 -36.05 -26.91 -30.03
C LYS A 704 -35.39 -28.30 -30.16
N ARG A 705 -34.58 -28.54 -31.20
CA ARG A 705 -33.83 -29.81 -31.40
C ARG A 705 -32.34 -29.69 -31.12
N ILE A 706 -31.75 -28.50 -31.29
CA ILE A 706 -30.34 -28.21 -31.02
C ILE A 706 -30.16 -27.70 -29.58
N GLY A 707 -31.18 -27.08 -29.01
CA GLY A 707 -31.16 -26.52 -27.65
C GLY A 707 -30.15 -25.36 -27.51
N LEU A 708 -29.66 -25.19 -26.28
CA LEU A 708 -28.71 -24.12 -25.94
C LEU A 708 -27.31 -24.30 -26.56
N HIS A 709 -27.03 -25.43 -27.24
CA HIS A 709 -25.79 -25.60 -28.02
C HIS A 709 -25.65 -24.61 -29.20
N VAL A 710 -26.71 -23.88 -29.57
CA VAL A 710 -26.62 -22.77 -30.54
C VAL A 710 -25.89 -21.54 -29.95
N LEU A 711 -25.78 -21.41 -28.62
CA LEU A 711 -25.06 -20.30 -27.99
C LEU A 711 -23.56 -20.33 -28.28
N GLU A 712 -22.94 -21.52 -28.37
CA GLU A 712 -21.51 -21.69 -28.69
C GLU A 712 -21.11 -20.98 -29.99
N PRO A 713 -21.67 -21.30 -31.18
CA PRO A 713 -21.31 -20.61 -32.41
C PRO A 713 -21.73 -19.13 -32.43
N ILE A 714 -22.77 -18.72 -31.69
CA ILE A 714 -23.12 -17.30 -31.58
C ILE A 714 -22.01 -16.53 -30.87
N LEU A 715 -21.49 -17.03 -29.74
CA LEU A 715 -20.33 -16.45 -29.03
C LEU A 715 -19.14 -16.30 -29.98
N ILE A 716 -18.82 -17.33 -30.77
CA ILE A 716 -17.64 -17.30 -31.65
C ILE A 716 -17.82 -16.30 -32.81
N MET A 717 -19.02 -16.20 -33.38
CA MET A 717 -19.33 -15.19 -34.41
C MET A 717 -19.28 -13.77 -33.82
N PHE A 718 -19.77 -13.57 -32.60
CA PHE A 718 -19.70 -12.28 -31.90
C PHE A 718 -18.24 -11.85 -31.65
N THR A 719 -17.39 -12.80 -31.23
CA THR A 719 -15.94 -12.57 -31.11
C THR A 719 -15.27 -12.29 -32.45
N LEU A 720 -15.66 -13.00 -33.52
CA LEU A 720 -15.16 -12.74 -34.89
C LEU A 720 -15.46 -11.31 -35.33
N ASP A 721 -16.68 -10.81 -35.11
CA ASP A 721 -17.03 -9.43 -35.45
C ASP A 721 -16.23 -8.41 -34.61
N CYS A 722 -15.94 -8.71 -33.34
CA CYS A 722 -15.02 -7.91 -32.50
C CYS A 722 -13.56 -7.90 -33.04
N THR A 723 -13.14 -8.94 -33.80
CA THR A 723 -11.86 -8.90 -34.52
C THR A 723 -11.86 -7.89 -35.67
N LEU A 724 -13.03 -7.57 -36.24
CA LEU A 724 -13.19 -6.68 -37.38
C LEU A 724 -13.40 -5.22 -36.97
N SER A 725 -14.27 -4.95 -35.98
CA SER A 725 -14.51 -3.59 -35.47
C SER A 725 -15.30 -3.58 -34.15
N ALA A 726 -15.34 -2.43 -33.47
CA ALA A 726 -16.33 -2.12 -32.44
C ALA A 726 -17.72 -1.82 -33.05
N THR A 727 -17.78 -1.53 -34.36
CA THR A 727 -19.00 -1.23 -35.11
C THR A 727 -19.60 -2.49 -35.73
N GLY A 728 -20.83 -2.86 -35.39
CA GLY A 728 -21.43 -4.10 -35.87
C GLY A 728 -22.95 -4.19 -35.71
N PRO A 729 -23.57 -5.27 -36.21
CA PRO A 729 -25.01 -5.53 -36.11
C PRO A 729 -25.38 -6.21 -34.78
N TRP A 730 -24.83 -5.73 -33.67
CA TRP A 730 -24.81 -6.42 -32.36
C TRP A 730 -26.21 -6.84 -31.87
N SER A 731 -27.20 -5.94 -31.95
CA SER A 731 -28.60 -6.26 -31.65
C SER A 731 -29.17 -7.42 -32.47
N GLY A 732 -28.74 -7.62 -33.71
CA GLY A 732 -29.14 -8.75 -34.56
C GLY A 732 -28.57 -10.10 -34.10
N HIS A 733 -27.54 -10.11 -33.27
CA HIS A 733 -27.00 -11.32 -32.62
C HIS A 733 -27.74 -11.55 -31.29
N LEU A 734 -27.92 -10.49 -30.49
CA LEU A 734 -28.61 -10.55 -29.21
C LEU A 734 -30.11 -10.90 -29.34
N MET A 735 -30.79 -10.42 -30.39
CA MET A 735 -32.15 -10.86 -30.73
C MET A 735 -32.22 -12.35 -31.10
N ARG A 736 -31.16 -12.91 -31.70
CA ARG A 736 -31.05 -14.36 -31.95
C ARG A 736 -30.79 -15.13 -30.66
N VAL A 737 -29.95 -14.61 -29.75
CA VAL A 737 -29.76 -15.17 -28.39
C VAL A 737 -31.09 -15.21 -27.63
N ARG A 738 -31.79 -14.08 -27.52
CA ARG A 738 -33.11 -13.99 -26.87
C ARG A 738 -34.09 -15.02 -27.43
N SER A 739 -34.20 -15.11 -28.76
CA SER A 739 -35.06 -16.09 -29.44
C SER A 739 -34.71 -17.54 -29.11
N VAL A 740 -33.42 -17.86 -28.91
CA VAL A 740 -32.96 -19.19 -28.46
C VAL A 740 -33.33 -19.44 -27.00
N LEU A 741 -33.05 -18.51 -26.10
CA LEU A 741 -33.33 -18.64 -24.66
C LEU A 741 -34.85 -18.77 -24.38
N ASP A 742 -35.65 -17.88 -24.98
CA ASP A 742 -37.12 -17.88 -24.86
C ASP A 742 -37.75 -19.16 -25.48
N ALA A 743 -37.10 -19.78 -26.47
CA ALA A 743 -37.55 -21.04 -27.06
C ALA A 743 -37.13 -22.29 -26.26
N CYS A 744 -36.08 -22.19 -25.43
CA CYS A 744 -35.54 -23.29 -24.63
C CYS A 744 -36.14 -23.40 -23.22
N GLY A 745 -36.77 -22.34 -22.69
CA GLY A 745 -37.56 -22.42 -21.45
C GLY A 745 -37.41 -21.26 -20.47
N GLY A 746 -36.76 -20.15 -20.85
CA GLY A 746 -36.52 -19.04 -19.94
C GLY A 746 -35.29 -19.26 -19.04
N PRO A 747 -35.10 -18.45 -17.97
CA PRO A 747 -33.95 -18.58 -17.07
C PRO A 747 -33.82 -19.96 -16.41
N LEU A 748 -34.95 -20.64 -16.14
CA LEU A 748 -34.97 -22.00 -15.58
C LEU A 748 -34.36 -23.08 -16.50
N ALA A 749 -34.08 -22.76 -17.76
CA ALA A 749 -33.37 -23.66 -18.68
C ALA A 749 -31.84 -23.61 -18.53
N LEU A 750 -31.29 -22.72 -17.70
CA LEU A 750 -29.85 -22.57 -17.47
C LEU A 750 -29.34 -23.53 -16.38
N ASP A 751 -29.62 -24.82 -16.56
CA ASP A 751 -29.43 -25.87 -15.56
C ASP A 751 -27.97 -26.09 -15.11
N ASN A 752 -26.99 -25.79 -15.98
CA ASN A 752 -25.57 -26.07 -15.74
C ASN A 752 -24.66 -24.83 -15.84
N SER A 753 -23.59 -24.85 -15.04
CA SER A 753 -22.61 -23.76 -14.88
C SER A 753 -22.04 -23.22 -16.20
N ARG A 754 -21.76 -24.11 -17.17
CA ARG A 754 -21.20 -23.72 -18.48
C ARG A 754 -22.21 -23.00 -19.36
N VAL A 755 -23.49 -23.38 -19.31
CA VAL A 755 -24.56 -22.65 -19.97
C VAL A 755 -24.79 -21.29 -19.28
N ARG A 756 -24.69 -21.23 -17.95
CA ARG A 756 -24.76 -19.97 -17.20
C ARG A 756 -23.62 -19.01 -17.55
N SER A 757 -22.37 -19.46 -17.62
CA SER A 757 -21.25 -18.61 -18.05
C SER A 757 -21.37 -18.14 -19.52
N GLN A 758 -21.93 -18.98 -20.40
CA GLN A 758 -22.23 -18.61 -21.79
C GLN A 758 -23.29 -17.51 -21.90
N VAL A 759 -24.38 -17.59 -21.12
CA VAL A 759 -25.38 -16.51 -21.07
C VAL A 759 -24.83 -15.28 -20.35
N GLY A 760 -24.01 -15.43 -19.30
CA GLY A 760 -23.36 -14.31 -18.62
C GLY A 760 -22.50 -13.45 -19.56
N MET A 761 -21.71 -14.06 -20.44
CA MET A 761 -20.92 -13.34 -21.44
C MET A 761 -21.79 -12.67 -22.53
N LEU A 762 -22.91 -13.28 -22.92
CA LEU A 762 -23.85 -12.67 -23.87
C LEU A 762 -24.64 -11.51 -23.23
N PHE A 763 -24.98 -11.62 -21.95
CA PHE A 763 -25.63 -10.56 -21.18
C PHE A 763 -24.66 -9.38 -20.91
N TRP A 764 -23.37 -9.65 -20.72
CA TRP A 764 -22.34 -8.61 -20.66
C TRP A 764 -22.36 -7.70 -21.89
N TRP A 765 -22.30 -8.28 -23.08
CA TRP A 765 -22.33 -7.53 -24.34
C TRP A 765 -23.67 -6.83 -24.59
N ASP A 766 -24.79 -7.41 -24.17
CA ASP A 766 -26.10 -6.74 -24.21
C ASP A 766 -26.13 -5.51 -23.29
N ALA A 767 -25.61 -5.65 -22.07
CA ALA A 767 -25.58 -4.57 -21.09
C ALA A 767 -24.64 -3.42 -21.48
N THR A 768 -23.44 -3.69 -22.01
CA THR A 768 -22.52 -2.63 -22.46
C THR A 768 -23.01 -1.94 -23.74
N LEU A 769 -23.62 -2.70 -24.66
CA LEU A 769 -24.33 -2.16 -25.82
C LEU A 769 -25.51 -1.27 -25.39
N ALA A 770 -26.34 -1.72 -24.45
CA ALA A 770 -27.47 -0.99 -23.91
C ALA A 770 -27.05 0.31 -23.20
N LEU A 771 -25.97 0.25 -22.40
CA LEU A 771 -25.41 1.39 -21.68
C LEU A 771 -24.93 2.48 -22.65
N ILE A 772 -24.18 2.13 -23.70
CA ILE A 772 -23.65 3.12 -24.64
C ILE A 772 -24.73 3.62 -25.63
N SER A 773 -25.54 2.72 -26.19
CA SER A 773 -26.62 3.10 -27.11
C SER A 773 -27.79 3.82 -26.43
N ARG A 774 -27.95 3.66 -25.11
CA ARG A 774 -29.06 4.16 -24.30
C ARG A 774 -30.43 3.65 -24.78
N GLN A 775 -30.45 2.43 -25.35
CA GLN A 775 -31.66 1.78 -25.89
C GLN A 775 -32.25 0.69 -24.97
N GLY A 776 -31.54 0.33 -23.89
CA GLY A 776 -31.92 -0.74 -22.97
C GLY A 776 -31.51 -2.13 -23.45
N ILE A 777 -31.59 -3.11 -22.53
CA ILE A 777 -31.21 -4.51 -22.77
C ILE A 777 -32.22 -5.25 -23.65
N ILE A 778 -31.71 -6.20 -24.43
CA ILE A 778 -32.48 -7.05 -25.35
C ILE A 778 -32.86 -8.38 -24.69
N ILE A 779 -31.97 -8.96 -23.89
CA ILE A 779 -32.22 -10.13 -23.04
C ILE A 779 -33.01 -9.67 -21.81
N ASP A 780 -33.92 -10.51 -21.32
CA ASP A 780 -34.80 -10.13 -20.20
C ASP A 780 -34.04 -10.07 -18.86
N GLN A 781 -34.38 -9.10 -18.00
CA GLN A 781 -33.77 -8.91 -16.68
C GLN A 781 -33.76 -10.19 -15.82
N SER A 782 -34.80 -11.03 -15.95
CA SER A 782 -34.92 -12.29 -15.21
C SER A 782 -33.78 -13.30 -15.47
N TYR A 783 -33.06 -13.18 -16.60
CA TYR A 783 -31.83 -13.96 -16.82
C TYR A 783 -30.67 -13.45 -15.96
N LEU A 784 -30.50 -12.14 -15.77
CA LEU A 784 -29.48 -11.59 -14.87
C LEU A 784 -29.78 -11.96 -13.42
N ASP A 785 -31.02 -11.81 -12.99
CA ASP A 785 -31.45 -12.13 -11.63
C ASP A 785 -31.17 -13.60 -11.29
N HIS A 786 -31.43 -14.52 -12.24
CA HIS A 786 -31.09 -15.93 -12.10
C HIS A 786 -29.56 -16.18 -12.07
N LEU A 787 -28.79 -15.54 -12.95
CA LEU A 787 -27.32 -15.67 -12.96
C LEU A 787 -26.68 -15.17 -11.67
N MET A 788 -27.14 -14.04 -11.13
CA MET A 788 -26.65 -13.48 -9.86
C MET A 788 -26.99 -14.38 -8.66
N LEU A 789 -28.15 -15.04 -8.66
CA LEU A 789 -28.50 -16.04 -7.65
C LEU A 789 -27.64 -17.31 -7.75
N SER A 790 -27.39 -17.79 -8.97
CA SER A 790 -26.57 -19.00 -9.21
C SER A 790 -25.06 -18.77 -9.08
N GLN A 791 -24.57 -17.53 -9.09
CA GLN A 791 -23.14 -17.23 -9.03
C GLN A 791 -22.45 -17.78 -7.77
N GLY A 792 -23.18 -17.94 -6.65
CA GLY A 792 -22.67 -18.56 -5.42
C GLY A 792 -22.49 -20.08 -5.49
N GLU A 793 -23.02 -20.73 -6.52
CA GLU A 793 -22.94 -22.19 -6.76
C GLU A 793 -22.00 -22.54 -7.95
N ASP A 794 -21.46 -21.54 -8.63
CA ASP A 794 -20.72 -21.66 -9.89
C ASP A 794 -19.21 -21.41 -9.72
N GLU A 795 -18.36 -22.18 -10.41
CA GLU A 795 -16.88 -21.98 -10.41
C GLU A 795 -16.44 -20.83 -11.36
N TRP A 796 -17.25 -19.78 -11.48
CA TRP A 796 -16.96 -18.58 -12.28
C TRP A 796 -17.69 -17.35 -11.70
N SER A 797 -17.11 -16.17 -11.85
CA SER A 797 -17.77 -14.90 -11.51
C SER A 797 -17.87 -13.95 -12.70
N PHE A 798 -18.78 -12.97 -12.63
CA PHE A 798 -18.81 -11.87 -13.61
C PHE A 798 -17.48 -11.14 -13.70
N TYR A 799 -16.71 -11.08 -12.60
CA TYR A 799 -15.36 -10.52 -12.61
C TYR A 799 -14.41 -11.35 -13.49
N ASP A 800 -14.45 -12.68 -13.42
CA ASP A 800 -13.51 -13.52 -14.18
C ASP A 800 -13.83 -13.56 -15.68
N LEU A 801 -15.10 -13.40 -16.03
CA LEU A 801 -15.52 -13.18 -17.41
C LEU A 801 -15.12 -11.78 -17.89
N THR A 802 -15.52 -10.72 -17.18
CA THR A 802 -15.63 -9.34 -17.72
C THR A 802 -14.74 -8.27 -17.05
N GLY A 803 -14.10 -8.57 -15.93
CA GLY A 803 -13.36 -7.61 -15.10
C GLY A 803 -14.26 -6.68 -14.28
N CYS A 804 -15.58 -6.72 -14.48
CA CYS A 804 -16.55 -5.97 -13.69
C CYS A 804 -17.07 -6.83 -12.52
N PRO A 805 -16.96 -6.37 -11.25
CA PRO A 805 -17.62 -7.03 -10.12
C PRO A 805 -19.13 -7.14 -10.32
N GLY A 806 -19.74 -8.27 -9.92
CA GLY A 806 -21.17 -8.53 -10.15
C GLY A 806 -22.11 -7.46 -9.59
N GLU A 807 -21.76 -6.88 -8.44
CA GLU A 807 -22.50 -5.78 -7.80
C GLU A 807 -22.51 -4.51 -8.68
N LEU A 808 -21.33 -4.11 -9.20
CA LEU A 808 -21.19 -2.99 -10.13
C LEU A 808 -21.84 -3.30 -11.49
N PHE A 809 -21.83 -4.56 -11.92
CA PHE A 809 -22.52 -4.99 -13.14
C PHE A 809 -24.06 -4.90 -13.00
N GLY A 810 -24.61 -5.26 -11.84
CA GLY A 810 -26.03 -5.04 -11.52
C GLY A 810 -26.42 -3.56 -11.63
N HIS A 811 -25.58 -2.66 -11.10
CA HIS A 811 -25.79 -1.21 -11.26
C HIS A 811 -25.60 -0.73 -12.70
N LEU A 812 -24.67 -1.29 -13.47
CA LEU A 812 -24.48 -0.98 -14.90
C LEU A 812 -25.77 -1.27 -15.70
N VAL A 813 -26.40 -2.42 -15.47
CA VAL A 813 -27.65 -2.80 -16.13
C VAL A 813 -28.81 -1.88 -15.72
N GLN A 814 -28.92 -1.54 -14.43
CA GLN A 814 -29.89 -0.56 -13.93
C GLN A 814 -29.73 0.81 -14.60
N LEU A 815 -28.49 1.30 -14.73
CA LEU A 815 -28.17 2.57 -15.38
C LEU A 815 -28.49 2.56 -16.88
N ALA A 816 -28.30 1.43 -17.58
CA ALA A 816 -28.63 1.29 -19.00
C ALA A 816 -30.15 1.41 -19.27
N GLU A 817 -30.98 0.77 -18.45
CA GLU A 817 -32.45 0.88 -18.57
C GLU A 817 -32.96 2.27 -18.12
N LEU A 818 -32.39 2.85 -17.07
CA LEU A 818 -32.69 4.23 -16.66
C LEU A 818 -32.29 5.25 -17.72
N ALA A 819 -31.19 5.04 -18.46
CA ALA A 819 -30.75 5.95 -19.52
C ALA A 819 -31.73 5.95 -20.71
N LYS A 820 -32.22 4.77 -21.10
CA LYS A 820 -33.30 4.60 -22.09
C LYS A 820 -34.60 5.28 -21.64
N GLN A 821 -35.01 5.10 -20.38
CA GLN A 821 -36.19 5.78 -19.83
C GLN A 821 -36.03 7.30 -19.83
N ARG A 822 -34.81 7.82 -19.60
CA ARG A 822 -34.47 9.24 -19.71
C ARG A 822 -34.54 9.76 -21.15
N GLU A 823 -33.96 9.05 -22.13
CA GLU A 823 -34.05 9.49 -23.53
C GLU A 823 -35.51 9.42 -24.06
N LEU A 824 -36.31 8.42 -23.62
CA LEU A 824 -37.75 8.38 -23.90
C LEU A 824 -38.51 9.57 -23.27
N ALA A 825 -38.20 9.93 -22.03
CA ALA A 825 -38.78 11.11 -21.37
C ALA A 825 -38.35 12.42 -22.04
N ALA A 826 -37.09 12.53 -22.49
CA ALA A 826 -36.60 13.69 -23.24
C ALA A 826 -37.32 13.90 -24.58
N CYS A 827 -37.91 12.85 -25.16
CA CYS A 827 -38.79 12.94 -26.33
C CYS A 827 -40.24 13.39 -26.01
N MET A 828 -40.61 13.58 -24.73
CA MET A 828 -41.99 13.87 -24.29
C MET A 828 -42.10 15.21 -23.56
N THR A 829 -42.74 16.19 -24.19
CA THR A 829 -42.84 17.59 -23.71
C THR A 829 -43.36 17.79 -22.28
N TRP A 830 -44.13 16.83 -21.75
CA TRP A 830 -44.80 16.92 -20.44
C TRP A 830 -44.32 15.88 -19.42
N LEU A 831 -43.24 15.13 -19.70
CA LEU A 831 -42.71 14.09 -18.81
C LEU A 831 -41.31 14.46 -18.30
N THR A 832 -41.18 14.70 -17.00
CA THR A 832 -39.88 14.87 -16.34
C THR A 832 -39.37 13.53 -15.83
N PHE A 833 -38.12 13.17 -16.18
CA PHE A 833 -37.45 11.99 -15.65
C PHE A 833 -37.06 12.20 -14.17
N ASP A 834 -37.44 11.26 -13.29
CA ASP A 834 -37.03 11.28 -11.88
C ASP A 834 -35.58 10.83 -11.71
N LEU A 835 -34.75 11.68 -11.11
CA LEU A 835 -33.34 11.40 -10.83
C LEU A 835 -33.13 10.63 -9.52
N SER A 836 -34.17 10.42 -8.70
CA SER A 836 -34.06 9.76 -7.39
C SER A 836 -33.48 8.33 -7.45
N PRO A 837 -33.86 7.45 -8.42
CA PRO A 837 -33.24 6.14 -8.57
C PRO A 837 -31.75 6.22 -8.94
N VAL A 838 -31.38 7.19 -9.79
CA VAL A 838 -29.99 7.42 -10.20
C VAL A 838 -29.16 7.92 -9.02
N ALA A 839 -29.68 8.86 -8.22
CA ALA A 839 -29.02 9.38 -7.04
C ALA A 839 -28.78 8.28 -5.98
N LYS A 840 -29.70 7.31 -5.85
CA LYS A 840 -29.51 6.13 -5.01
C LYS A 840 -28.35 5.26 -5.52
N ILE A 841 -28.35 4.90 -6.80
CA ILE A 841 -27.29 4.08 -7.43
C ILE A 841 -25.93 4.81 -7.33
N GLU A 842 -25.90 6.12 -7.54
CA GLU A 842 -24.71 6.95 -7.38
C GLU A 842 -24.14 6.86 -5.95
N GLN A 843 -24.99 6.97 -4.92
CA GLN A 843 -24.58 6.80 -3.53
C GLN A 843 -24.09 5.37 -3.25
N GLU A 844 -24.78 4.35 -3.77
CA GLU A 844 -24.38 2.94 -3.61
C GLU A 844 -23.00 2.68 -4.25
N ILE A 845 -22.74 3.18 -5.46
CA ILE A 845 -21.44 3.10 -6.14
C ILE A 845 -20.37 3.94 -5.41
N GLN A 846 -20.71 5.11 -4.85
CA GLN A 846 -19.77 5.93 -4.04
C GLN A 846 -19.38 5.25 -2.72
N GLN A 847 -20.28 4.47 -2.12
CA GLN A 847 -20.07 3.77 -0.85
C GLN A 847 -19.56 2.32 -1.02
N TRP A 848 -19.63 1.76 -2.24
CA TRP A 848 -19.20 0.41 -2.57
C TRP A 848 -17.76 0.10 -2.14
N GLN A 849 -17.57 -1.04 -1.48
CA GLN A 849 -16.26 -1.59 -1.12
C GLN A 849 -16.23 -3.07 -1.52
N SER A 850 -15.17 -3.50 -2.20
CA SER A 850 -15.12 -4.86 -2.72
C SER A 850 -14.85 -5.89 -1.63
N SER A 851 -15.81 -6.78 -1.42
CA SER A 851 -15.62 -8.01 -0.62
C SER A 851 -14.46 -8.85 -1.13
N LEU A 852 -14.27 -8.94 -2.45
CA LEU A 852 -13.19 -9.68 -3.12
C LEU A 852 -11.77 -9.24 -2.71
N PHE A 853 -11.60 -8.01 -2.21
CA PHE A 853 -10.29 -7.44 -1.86
C PHE A 853 -10.17 -7.05 -0.38
N ALA A 854 -11.22 -7.25 0.42
CA ALA A 854 -11.18 -7.08 1.87
C ALA A 854 -10.23 -8.10 2.54
N ASP A 855 -10.21 -9.34 2.03
CA ASP A 855 -9.38 -10.43 2.55
C ASP A 855 -7.99 -10.54 1.90
N ALA A 856 -7.70 -9.78 0.82
CA ALA A 856 -6.39 -9.78 0.16
C ALA A 856 -5.23 -9.32 1.08
N TYR A 857 -5.57 -8.54 2.12
CA TYR A 857 -4.69 -8.22 3.25
C TYR A 857 -5.38 -8.54 4.60
N GLY A 858 -6.34 -9.46 4.58
CA GLY A 858 -7.11 -9.91 5.75
C GLY A 858 -6.45 -11.06 6.50
N PRO A 859 -7.13 -11.67 7.50
CA PRO A 859 -6.55 -12.69 8.37
C PRO A 859 -6.17 -14.01 7.66
N ASN A 860 -6.57 -14.21 6.40
CA ASN A 860 -6.14 -15.34 5.58
C ASN A 860 -4.79 -15.10 4.86
N PHE A 861 -4.26 -13.86 4.87
CA PHE A 861 -2.95 -13.52 4.30
C PHE A 861 -1.83 -14.35 4.93
N ASP A 862 -1.78 -14.38 6.27
CA ASP A 862 -0.80 -15.17 7.02
C ASP A 862 -0.90 -16.66 6.67
N LEU A 863 -2.12 -17.20 6.49
CA LEU A 863 -2.33 -18.60 6.09
C LEU A 863 -1.86 -18.92 4.67
N ILE A 864 -1.93 -18.00 3.72
CA ILE A 864 -1.39 -18.23 2.36
C ILE A 864 0.14 -18.28 2.41
N VAL A 865 0.77 -17.42 3.21
CA VAL A 865 2.23 -17.39 3.38
C VAL A 865 2.75 -18.57 4.23
N GLU A 866 2.01 -19.00 5.27
CA GLU A 866 2.39 -20.14 6.12
C GLU A 866 2.16 -21.51 5.46
N ASN A 867 1.21 -21.64 4.52
CA ASN A 867 0.96 -22.89 3.79
C ASN A 867 1.70 -22.97 2.44
N ALA A 868 2.46 -21.95 2.05
CA ALA A 868 3.35 -22.00 0.90
C ALA A 868 4.50 -23.00 1.17
N SER A 869 4.36 -24.22 0.64
CA SER A 869 5.35 -25.29 0.79
C SER A 869 6.69 -24.95 0.12
N GLU A 870 7.80 -25.54 0.58
CA GLU A 870 9.17 -25.33 0.06
C GLU A 870 9.36 -25.68 -1.43
N SER A 871 8.31 -26.16 -2.13
CA SER A 871 8.27 -26.40 -3.57
C SER A 871 7.61 -25.30 -4.40
N ASP A 872 6.89 -24.35 -3.78
CA ASP A 872 6.24 -23.24 -4.48
C ASP A 872 7.25 -22.11 -4.67
N ALA A 873 7.41 -21.63 -5.90
CA ALA A 873 8.46 -20.66 -6.21
C ALA A 873 8.09 -19.27 -5.68
N GLU A 874 9.08 -18.52 -5.19
CA GLU A 874 8.93 -17.13 -4.74
C GLU A 874 8.22 -16.24 -5.79
N ALA A 875 8.48 -16.52 -7.08
CA ALA A 875 7.84 -15.87 -8.23
C ALA A 875 6.33 -16.20 -8.40
N ASP A 876 5.87 -17.39 -7.99
CA ASP A 876 4.44 -17.75 -8.05
C ASP A 876 3.64 -16.94 -7.03
N ILE A 877 4.24 -16.67 -5.87
CA ILE A 877 3.68 -15.81 -4.80
C ILE A 877 3.71 -14.33 -5.22
N GLU A 878 4.80 -13.88 -5.85
CA GLU A 878 4.91 -12.52 -6.41
C GLU A 878 3.86 -12.26 -7.50
N GLU A 879 3.67 -13.20 -8.44
CA GLU A 879 2.63 -13.09 -9.47
C GLU A 879 1.22 -13.15 -8.87
N LEU A 880 0.99 -13.97 -7.82
CA LEU A 880 -0.27 -13.97 -7.09
C LEU A 880 -0.60 -12.57 -6.51
N PHE A 881 0.35 -11.93 -5.82
CA PHE A 881 0.14 -10.57 -5.30
C PHE A 881 -0.11 -9.54 -6.41
N HIS A 882 0.69 -9.56 -7.48
CA HIS A 882 0.47 -8.67 -8.62
C HIS A 882 -0.89 -8.90 -9.29
N SER A 883 -1.36 -10.15 -9.39
CA SER A 883 -2.69 -10.47 -9.95
C SER A 883 -3.83 -9.96 -9.06
N GLN A 884 -3.68 -10.02 -7.72
CA GLN A 884 -4.67 -9.45 -6.79
C GLN A 884 -4.73 -7.93 -6.90
N GLN A 885 -3.57 -7.26 -7.02
CA GLN A 885 -3.50 -5.82 -7.21
C GLN A 885 -4.07 -5.37 -8.57
N ASP A 886 -3.78 -6.08 -9.66
CA ASP A 886 -4.43 -5.88 -10.97
C ASP A 886 -5.96 -5.95 -10.84
N ARG A 887 -6.48 -6.95 -10.11
CA ARG A 887 -7.93 -7.16 -9.94
C ARG A 887 -8.58 -6.04 -9.14
N TYR A 888 -7.94 -5.58 -8.06
CA TYR A 888 -8.39 -4.42 -7.27
C TYR A 888 -8.48 -3.14 -8.12
N HIS A 889 -7.40 -2.79 -8.83
CA HIS A 889 -7.39 -1.55 -9.61
C HIS A 889 -8.37 -1.61 -10.79
N CYS A 890 -8.58 -2.77 -11.40
CA CYS A 890 -9.59 -2.98 -12.44
C CYS A 890 -11.02 -2.73 -11.93
N ALA A 891 -11.36 -3.26 -10.76
CA ALA A 891 -12.67 -3.07 -10.14
C ALA A 891 -12.94 -1.59 -9.77
N GLU A 892 -11.95 -0.89 -9.20
CA GLU A 892 -12.05 0.55 -8.93
C GLU A 892 -12.16 1.37 -10.24
N ALA A 893 -11.45 1.00 -11.31
CA ALA A 893 -11.61 1.67 -12.61
C ALA A 893 -13.04 1.54 -13.17
N TRP A 894 -13.69 0.39 -12.99
CA TRP A 894 -15.12 0.21 -13.28
C TRP A 894 -16.01 1.10 -12.40
N ARG A 895 -15.76 1.17 -11.09
CA ARG A 895 -16.49 2.04 -10.15
C ARG A 895 -16.44 3.52 -10.58
N TYR A 896 -15.26 4.08 -10.86
CA TYR A 896 -15.16 5.47 -11.31
C TYR A 896 -15.72 5.69 -12.73
N ALA A 897 -15.63 4.71 -13.63
CA ALA A 897 -16.24 4.79 -14.96
C ALA A 897 -17.78 4.88 -14.91
N LEU A 898 -18.44 4.15 -14.00
CA LEU A 898 -19.88 4.27 -13.79
C LEU A 898 -20.27 5.64 -13.21
N LEU A 899 -19.43 6.23 -12.36
CA LEU A 899 -19.64 7.61 -11.86
C LEU A 899 -19.45 8.65 -12.98
N ILE A 900 -18.51 8.48 -13.91
CA ILE A 900 -18.40 9.31 -15.13
C ILE A 900 -19.68 9.21 -15.95
N TYR A 901 -20.22 8.00 -16.12
CA TYR A 901 -21.46 7.78 -16.85
C TYR A 901 -22.66 8.47 -16.17
N ILE A 902 -22.79 8.36 -14.84
CA ILE A 902 -23.85 9.04 -14.07
C ILE A 902 -23.79 10.55 -14.25
N GLU A 903 -22.62 11.15 -14.06
CA GLU A 903 -22.42 12.59 -14.21
C GLU A 903 -22.76 13.07 -15.63
N ARG A 904 -22.25 12.38 -16.65
CA ARG A 904 -22.36 12.82 -18.05
C ARG A 904 -23.72 12.54 -18.69
N VAL A 905 -24.35 11.40 -18.35
CA VAL A 905 -25.66 11.01 -18.92
C VAL A 905 -26.81 11.62 -18.13
N PHE A 906 -26.75 11.65 -16.79
CA PHE A 906 -27.89 12.00 -15.93
C PHE A 906 -27.78 13.37 -15.25
N ARG A 907 -26.63 13.74 -14.68
CA ARG A 907 -26.49 14.98 -13.89
C ARG A 907 -26.30 16.24 -14.75
N TRP A 908 -25.53 16.16 -15.83
CA TRP A 908 -25.22 17.32 -16.68
C TRP A 908 -26.45 17.82 -17.46
N ASP A 909 -26.83 19.10 -17.26
CA ASP A 909 -27.63 19.85 -18.25
C ASP A 909 -26.71 20.22 -19.42
N ARG A 910 -27.00 19.68 -20.60
CA ARG A 910 -26.27 19.92 -21.85
C ARG A 910 -26.15 21.41 -22.22
N LYS A 911 -26.99 22.31 -21.66
CA LYS A 911 -26.91 23.78 -21.83
C LYS A 911 -25.84 24.45 -20.97
N CYS A 912 -25.41 23.82 -19.88
CA CYS A 912 -24.44 24.37 -18.95
C CYS A 912 -23.00 23.94 -19.30
N PRO A 913 -21.98 24.72 -18.89
CA PRO A 913 -20.59 24.28 -18.95
C PRO A 913 -20.38 22.91 -18.28
N ARG A 914 -19.37 22.19 -18.74
CA ARG A 914 -19.06 20.82 -18.34
C ARG A 914 -18.73 20.71 -16.83
N PRO A 915 -19.30 19.73 -16.08
CA PRO A 915 -19.05 19.57 -14.65
C PRO A 915 -17.58 19.30 -14.32
N LEU A 916 -17.00 20.09 -13.40
CA LEU A 916 -15.59 19.96 -13.00
C LEU A 916 -15.27 18.63 -12.29
N ILE A 917 -16.27 17.99 -11.69
CA ILE A 917 -16.13 16.67 -11.05
C ILE A 917 -15.70 15.58 -12.05
N LEU A 918 -16.06 15.72 -13.33
CA LEU A 918 -15.62 14.81 -14.39
C LEU A 918 -14.10 14.80 -14.54
N THR A 919 -13.41 15.93 -14.37
CA THR A 919 -11.94 15.98 -14.44
C THR A 919 -11.29 15.13 -13.35
N TRP A 920 -11.85 15.13 -12.13
CA TRP A 920 -11.38 14.28 -11.03
C TRP A 920 -11.72 12.80 -11.28
N LEU A 921 -12.93 12.50 -11.72
CA LEU A 921 -13.35 11.13 -12.05
C LEU A 921 -12.52 10.52 -13.19
N VAL A 922 -12.30 11.27 -14.29
CA VAL A 922 -11.43 10.88 -15.41
C VAL A 922 -10.02 10.56 -14.93
N ARG A 923 -9.44 11.44 -14.10
CA ARG A 923 -8.10 11.21 -13.54
C ARG A 923 -8.06 9.95 -12.67
N LYS A 924 -9.09 9.72 -11.83
CA LYS A 924 -9.22 8.51 -11.01
C LYS A 924 -9.32 7.25 -11.85
N THR A 925 -10.26 7.17 -12.80
CA THR A 925 -10.41 6.01 -13.70
C THR A 925 -9.09 5.69 -14.39
N ILE A 926 -8.43 6.69 -14.98
CA ILE A 926 -7.19 6.48 -15.76
C ILE A 926 -6.01 6.09 -14.89
N ASP A 927 -5.84 6.66 -13.69
CA ASP A 927 -4.77 6.23 -12.78
C ASP A 927 -5.00 4.80 -12.26
N HIS A 928 -6.24 4.35 -12.06
CA HIS A 928 -6.53 2.95 -11.76
C HIS A 928 -6.26 2.02 -12.97
N VAL A 929 -6.58 2.42 -14.20
CA VAL A 929 -6.19 1.66 -15.41
C VAL A 929 -4.66 1.56 -15.54
N ARG A 930 -3.92 2.63 -15.19
CA ARG A 930 -2.44 2.67 -15.20
C ARG A 930 -1.80 1.74 -14.16
N CYS A 931 -2.44 1.55 -13.00
CA CYS A 931 -1.97 0.63 -11.96
C CYS A 931 -2.18 -0.85 -12.30
N CYS A 932 -3.09 -1.18 -13.23
CA CYS A 932 -3.19 -2.53 -13.79
C CYS A 932 -2.04 -2.76 -14.77
N ARG A 933 -1.27 -3.84 -14.61
CA ARG A 933 -0.13 -4.16 -15.47
C ARG A 933 -0.59 -4.38 -16.92
N HIS A 934 0.09 -3.76 -17.88
CA HIS A 934 -0.28 -3.87 -19.30
C HIS A 934 -0.12 -5.30 -19.86
N THR A 935 0.72 -6.14 -19.25
CA THR A 935 0.85 -7.57 -19.57
C THR A 935 -0.34 -8.43 -19.10
N SER A 936 -1.15 -7.92 -18.17
CA SER A 936 -2.23 -8.65 -17.51
C SER A 936 -3.50 -8.67 -18.36
N GLN A 937 -4.11 -9.86 -18.55
CA GLN A 937 -5.38 -10.01 -19.28
C GLN A 937 -6.52 -9.19 -18.68
N THR A 938 -6.41 -8.87 -17.39
CA THR A 938 -7.29 -7.97 -16.64
C THR A 938 -7.37 -6.57 -17.24
N GLN A 939 -6.25 -5.98 -17.66
CA GLN A 939 -6.24 -4.59 -18.14
C GLN A 939 -7.07 -4.42 -19.42
N LYS A 940 -7.09 -5.43 -20.30
CA LYS A 940 -7.86 -5.48 -21.56
C LYS A 940 -9.34 -5.07 -21.41
N GLN A 941 -9.95 -5.48 -20.29
CA GLN A 941 -11.38 -5.30 -20.06
C GLN A 941 -11.76 -3.85 -19.76
N LEU A 942 -10.78 -3.00 -19.48
CA LEU A 942 -10.97 -1.60 -19.18
C LEU A 942 -11.21 -0.75 -20.44
N LEU A 943 -11.56 -1.34 -21.59
CA LEU A 943 -11.84 -0.63 -22.83
C LEU A 943 -13.00 0.36 -22.68
N LEU A 944 -14.09 -0.02 -22.01
CA LEU A 944 -15.21 0.88 -21.74
C LEU A 944 -14.85 1.97 -20.69
N PRO A 945 -14.22 1.65 -19.54
CA PRO A 945 -13.63 2.65 -18.65
C PRO A 945 -12.67 3.66 -19.33
N VAL A 946 -11.77 3.18 -20.21
CA VAL A 946 -10.84 4.03 -20.97
C VAL A 946 -11.58 4.87 -22.02
N PHE A 947 -12.63 4.34 -22.66
CA PHE A 947 -13.47 5.13 -23.56
C PHE A 947 -14.23 6.23 -22.84
N LEU A 948 -14.90 5.92 -21.72
CA LEU A 948 -15.65 6.89 -20.94
C LEU A 948 -14.74 7.98 -20.34
N ALA A 949 -13.57 7.60 -19.82
CA ALA A 949 -12.61 8.60 -19.31
C ALA A 949 -11.87 9.36 -20.42
N GLY A 950 -11.58 8.71 -21.55
CA GLY A 950 -10.88 9.30 -22.69
C GLY A 950 -11.74 10.29 -23.47
N SER A 951 -13.01 9.97 -23.74
CA SER A 951 -13.97 10.91 -24.35
C SER A 951 -14.21 12.14 -23.47
N GLU A 952 -13.99 12.01 -22.17
CA GLU A 952 -14.12 13.05 -21.17
C GLU A 952 -12.79 13.74 -20.81
N THR A 953 -11.71 13.56 -21.57
CA THR A 953 -10.45 14.29 -21.33
C THR A 953 -10.17 15.42 -22.32
N THR A 954 -9.75 16.56 -21.77
CA THR A 954 -9.03 17.64 -22.47
C THR A 954 -7.52 17.60 -22.21
N ASP A 955 -7.06 16.74 -21.28
CA ASP A 955 -5.65 16.52 -20.97
C ASP A 955 -5.01 15.59 -22.02
N GLU A 956 -4.01 16.12 -22.74
CA GLU A 956 -3.35 15.43 -23.84
C GLU A 956 -2.42 14.29 -23.37
N GLU A 957 -2.00 14.23 -22.11
CA GLU A 957 -1.33 13.02 -21.58
C GLU A 957 -2.31 11.86 -21.44
N ILE A 958 -3.54 12.15 -21.02
CA ILE A 958 -4.61 11.16 -20.92
C ILE A 958 -5.09 10.75 -22.33
N ARG A 959 -5.20 11.67 -23.29
CA ARG A 959 -5.46 11.32 -24.72
C ARG A 959 -4.38 10.39 -25.25
N ARG A 960 -3.11 10.76 -25.07
CA ARG A 960 -1.92 9.96 -25.43
C ARG A 960 -1.90 8.59 -24.72
N PHE A 961 -2.36 8.51 -23.49
CA PHE A 961 -2.51 7.23 -22.77
C PHE A 961 -3.60 6.35 -23.39
N ALA A 962 -4.80 6.88 -23.65
CA ALA A 962 -5.89 6.13 -24.29
C ALA A 962 -5.50 5.61 -25.69
N ARG A 963 -4.84 6.45 -26.51
CA ARG A 963 -4.24 6.05 -27.80
C ARG A 963 -3.24 4.89 -27.64
N LYS A 964 -2.33 4.98 -26.66
CA LYS A 964 -1.33 3.91 -26.37
C LYS A 964 -2.01 2.62 -25.91
N TYR A 965 -2.99 2.70 -25.01
CA TYR A 965 -3.77 1.57 -24.51
C TYR A 965 -4.47 0.82 -25.66
N CYS A 966 -5.24 1.55 -26.48
CA CYS A 966 -5.96 0.96 -27.61
C CYS A 966 -4.98 0.33 -28.63
N LYS A 967 -3.91 1.03 -29.01
CA LYS A 967 -2.90 0.50 -29.94
C LYS A 967 -2.18 -0.74 -29.39
N TRP A 968 -1.92 -0.80 -28.09
CA TRP A 968 -1.28 -1.96 -27.47
C TRP A 968 -2.22 -3.16 -27.48
N TRP A 969 -3.47 -3.01 -27.01
CA TRP A 969 -4.41 -4.12 -26.96
C TRP A 969 -4.90 -4.56 -28.34
N ALA A 970 -5.05 -3.66 -29.32
CA ALA A 970 -5.29 -4.01 -30.72
C ALA A 970 -4.21 -4.97 -31.26
N ASN A 971 -2.94 -4.62 -31.04
CA ASN A 971 -1.81 -5.45 -31.49
C ASN A 971 -1.70 -6.76 -30.70
N ARG A 972 -1.90 -6.74 -29.38
CA ARG A 972 -1.72 -7.91 -28.51
C ARG A 972 -2.82 -8.96 -28.64
N SER A 973 -4.08 -8.52 -28.76
CA SER A 973 -5.25 -9.40 -28.90
C SER A 973 -5.56 -9.73 -30.37
N ARG A 974 -5.17 -8.85 -31.31
CA ARG A 974 -5.62 -8.81 -32.71
C ARG A 974 -7.11 -8.46 -32.88
N TYR A 975 -7.77 -7.93 -31.83
CA TYR A 975 -9.13 -7.40 -31.93
C TYR A 975 -9.10 -5.96 -32.44
N HIS A 976 -9.58 -5.73 -33.67
CA HIS A 976 -9.57 -4.40 -34.27
C HIS A 976 -10.56 -3.43 -33.61
N MET A 977 -11.48 -3.91 -32.75
CA MET A 977 -12.36 -3.06 -31.94
C MET A 977 -11.59 -1.97 -31.17
N PHE A 978 -10.40 -2.25 -30.65
CA PHE A 978 -9.57 -1.26 -29.95
C PHE A 978 -9.12 -0.12 -30.88
N ASN A 979 -8.79 -0.41 -32.14
CA ASN A 979 -8.49 0.63 -33.14
C ASN A 979 -9.74 1.44 -33.49
N SER A 980 -10.90 0.79 -33.65
CA SER A 980 -12.18 1.46 -33.91
C SER A 980 -12.59 2.41 -32.77
N VAL A 981 -12.36 2.00 -31.51
CA VAL A 981 -12.55 2.86 -30.33
C VAL A 981 -11.53 4.00 -30.28
N SER A 982 -10.26 3.75 -30.65
CA SER A 982 -9.27 4.83 -30.76
C SER A 982 -9.66 5.87 -31.81
N SER A 983 -10.15 5.45 -32.97
CA SER A 983 -10.67 6.37 -34.00
C SER A 983 -11.84 7.20 -33.47
N LEU A 984 -12.80 6.55 -32.80
CA LEU A 984 -13.96 7.23 -32.21
C LEU A 984 -13.54 8.26 -31.15
N LEU A 985 -12.44 8.03 -30.41
CA LEU A 985 -11.89 9.02 -29.48
C LEU A 985 -11.31 10.22 -30.22
N GLU A 986 -10.59 10.05 -31.34
CA GLU A 986 -10.16 11.19 -32.17
C GLU A 986 -11.36 11.98 -32.70
N ASP A 987 -12.42 11.31 -33.20
CA ASP A 987 -13.66 11.97 -33.66
C ASP A 987 -14.30 12.85 -32.56
N ILE A 988 -14.30 12.38 -31.31
CA ILE A 988 -14.82 13.13 -30.15
C ILE A 988 -13.87 14.27 -29.75
N TRP A 989 -12.57 14.14 -29.99
CA TRP A 989 -11.57 15.15 -29.66
C TRP A 989 -11.43 16.25 -30.72
N GLU A 990 -11.90 16.01 -31.95
CA GLU A 990 -12.01 16.99 -33.04
C GLU A 990 -13.33 17.80 -33.03
N GLU A 991 -14.36 17.34 -32.31
CA GLU A 991 -15.69 17.99 -32.26
C GLU A 991 -15.64 19.29 -31.40
N ASN A 992 -15.44 20.43 -32.08
CA ASN A 992 -15.26 21.76 -31.46
C ASN A 992 -16.54 22.43 -30.89
N ASP A 993 -17.65 21.70 -30.72
CA ASP A 993 -18.88 22.24 -30.11
C ASP A 993 -18.82 22.12 -28.58
N SER A 994 -19.05 23.20 -27.84
CA SER A 994 -19.13 23.20 -26.38
C SER A 994 -20.25 22.31 -25.80
N HIS A 995 -21.23 21.93 -26.62
CA HIS A 995 -22.33 21.03 -26.26
C HIS A 995 -22.10 19.58 -26.72
N ALA A 996 -20.98 19.30 -27.39
CA ALA A 996 -20.59 17.96 -27.83
C ALA A 996 -20.35 16.99 -26.67
N TRP A 997 -20.61 15.71 -26.93
CA TRP A 997 -20.27 14.60 -26.04
C TRP A 997 -20.24 13.29 -26.83
N TRP A 998 -19.64 12.24 -26.25
CA TRP A 998 -19.52 10.93 -26.92
C TRP A 998 -20.84 10.37 -27.46
N GLY A 999 -21.97 10.67 -26.81
CA GLY A 999 -23.30 10.27 -27.27
C GLY A 999 -23.76 10.97 -28.54
N SER A 1000 -23.44 12.26 -28.76
CA SER A 1000 -23.79 12.94 -30.04
C SER A 1000 -23.02 12.34 -31.22
N VAL A 1001 -21.74 12.03 -31.04
CA VAL A 1001 -20.90 11.38 -32.06
C VAL A 1001 -21.40 9.97 -32.39
N ILE A 1002 -21.66 9.13 -31.37
CA ILE A 1002 -22.17 7.77 -31.57
C ILE A 1002 -23.55 7.80 -32.24
N ASP A 1003 -24.50 8.59 -31.73
CA ASP A 1003 -25.83 8.69 -32.32
C ASP A 1003 -25.77 9.25 -33.75
N GLY A 1004 -24.81 10.13 -34.04
CA GLY A 1004 -24.53 10.65 -35.38
C GLY A 1004 -24.09 9.53 -36.34
N LYS A 1005 -23.06 8.75 -35.96
CA LYS A 1005 -22.52 7.65 -36.77
C LYS A 1005 -23.49 6.47 -36.92
N THR A 1006 -24.30 6.17 -35.90
CA THR A 1006 -25.38 5.17 -35.97
C THR A 1006 -26.53 5.61 -36.90
N ARG A 1007 -26.78 6.93 -37.06
CA ARG A 1007 -27.80 7.44 -37.99
C ARG A 1007 -27.28 7.60 -39.42
N SER A 1008 -26.03 7.99 -39.62
CA SER A 1008 -25.48 8.24 -40.97
C SER A 1008 -25.24 6.97 -41.80
N THR A 1009 -25.20 5.79 -41.17
CA THR A 1009 -24.96 4.49 -41.86
C THR A 1009 -26.17 3.94 -42.64
N GLY A 1010 -27.32 4.62 -42.62
CA GLY A 1010 -28.11 4.77 -43.86
C GLY A 1010 -28.89 3.58 -44.42
N VAL A 1011 -29.17 2.51 -43.67
CA VAL A 1011 -30.11 1.44 -44.10
C VAL A 1011 -31.23 1.24 -43.07
N ALA A 1012 -32.48 1.35 -43.53
CA ALA A 1012 -33.65 1.24 -42.67
C ALA A 1012 -33.84 -0.19 -42.13
N GLY A 1013 -33.62 -0.37 -40.82
CA GLY A 1013 -33.88 -1.62 -40.09
C GLY A 1013 -32.65 -2.30 -39.47
N SER A 1014 -31.43 -1.88 -39.82
CA SER A 1014 -30.19 -2.49 -39.30
C SER A 1014 -29.09 -1.43 -39.09
N GLY A 1015 -29.35 -0.48 -38.18
CA GLY A 1015 -28.39 0.57 -37.83
C GLY A 1015 -27.12 0.00 -37.20
N VAL A 1016 -25.96 0.54 -37.60
CA VAL A 1016 -24.66 0.09 -37.07
C VAL A 1016 -24.48 0.62 -35.64
N GLN A 1017 -24.27 -0.27 -34.68
CA GLN A 1017 -24.10 0.06 -33.27
C GLN A 1017 -22.63 -0.10 -32.85
N PHE A 1018 -22.23 0.58 -31.76
CA PHE A 1018 -20.89 0.45 -31.17
C PHE A 1018 -20.94 -0.41 -29.90
N LEU A 1019 -19.99 -1.34 -29.75
CA LEU A 1019 -19.82 -2.23 -28.61
C LEU A 1019 -18.47 -1.96 -27.91
N PHE A 1020 -18.46 -2.04 -26.58
CA PHE A 1020 -17.29 -1.82 -25.74
C PHE A 1020 -17.27 -2.85 -24.60
N GLY A 1021 -16.65 -4.02 -24.83
CA GLY A 1021 -16.51 -5.09 -23.84
C GLY A 1021 -16.32 -6.46 -24.48
#